data_AF-A0A7V8G4E4-F1
#
_entry.id   AF-A0A7V8G4E4-F1
#
_cell.length_a   1.000
_cell.length_b   1.000
_cell.length_c   1.000
_cell.angle_alpha   90.00
_cell.angle_beta   90.00
_cell.angle_gamma   90.00
#
_symmetry.space_group_name_H-M   'P 1'
#
loop_
_entity.id
_entity.type
_entity.pdbx_description
1 polymer ?
#
loop_
_entity_poly.entity_id
_entity_poly.type
_entity_poly.pdbx_seq_one_letter_code
_entity_poly.pdbx_strand_id
1 'polypeptide(L)'
;MRSRRRAVVVVCDSLCADLVTPDVAPALAALRAQGADFVSARGVFPSTTRTSSASMSTGCLPAAHGLLGNTMVLREQGALVRLSVGKPDFLERLRRATGRTLRRPTWAERLARQGGAIVMSNVSPGAAYLQDPDGFGHVYHRAGSRGPGGAALTDGLAIEVGAAGDRAMTDRFCREVLRERAPALAVLWLSEPDHTAHSVPLGSSEHLAMIAHADACVDQVRRTVEALDPAGDEILLVACSDHGMETVERKIDLDALLVEAGWKRSRESQEVVVAPNGNAALLYFADEARDAIPALTRWLEDQDFTGRVFAGQALAEIGLPTEGPLGLALALRHDASANPHGVPGRSVALLSPFSDSSPVGCAQHGGLGEHEQHPFLYLRGGGLRPGERRQPASLIDIAPTVLRHLGVAADGMQGRALPHCSRRAASFAPPMPDGFVTHAREGPACASPSPGHPHHSKKKMKRQRRFTPVIAGGAMLAIGACHAQSSVTLFGLIDTGVAHYRVHGKGSQTALASDGLASSRLGFRGQEDLGGGLSAGFWLEASLAVDNPTSFDLARRSTVSLAGPWGELRLGRDYTPTYLIQSDFSGPWVTNGVGESIVYRGRATLYGSANAGQSSHVRVSNSVGYFLPRDLGGFSGQFQYGLPEAVDGGDAERYLGGRLGYRQGAFRVGAAYSRTMGGPKAPTTRPRDIRSASIGVAYDFGVASVEALYAQDRVEMPLGHKRFEGATVGVTVPVGPGEIRASYGQVAFRYPGDRSRASKIALGYVHHLSKRTALYATFAHVRNRRGAALTVGGDVAGLADHAASGQNFGVRHAF
;
A
#
# COMPACT_ATOMS: atom_id res chain seq x y z
N MET A 1 -21.10 -42.20 -5.03
CA MET A 1 -20.81 -40.74 -5.06
C MET A 1 -19.63 -40.53 -5.99
N ARG A 2 -19.67 -39.60 -6.95
CA ARG A 2 -18.50 -39.29 -7.80
C ARG A 2 -17.44 -38.60 -6.92
N SER A 3 -16.18 -39.05 -6.98
CA SER A 3 -15.08 -38.40 -6.26
C SER A 3 -14.96 -36.94 -6.69
N ARG A 4 -14.77 -36.03 -5.73
CA ARG A 4 -14.60 -34.59 -6.01
C ARG A 4 -13.10 -34.32 -6.14
N ARG A 5 -12.65 -33.92 -7.32
CA ARG A 5 -11.25 -33.51 -7.53
C ARG A 5 -11.02 -32.09 -7.05
N ARG A 6 -9.98 -31.89 -6.26
CA ARG A 6 -9.60 -30.60 -5.68
C ARG A 6 -8.10 -30.40 -5.77
N ALA A 7 -7.66 -29.15 -5.81
CA ALA A 7 -6.26 -28.77 -5.75
C ALA A 7 -6.02 -27.80 -4.58
N VAL A 8 -4.94 -28.03 -3.84
CA VAL A 8 -4.46 -27.17 -2.75
C VAL A 8 -3.05 -26.76 -3.10
N VAL A 9 -2.80 -25.46 -3.19
CA VAL A 9 -1.48 -24.89 -3.47
C VAL A 9 -1.02 -24.11 -2.24
N VAL A 10 0.14 -24.43 -1.70
CA VAL A 10 0.78 -23.70 -0.61
C VAL A 10 2.09 -23.11 -1.15
N VAL A 11 2.24 -21.80 -1.03
CA VAL A 11 3.42 -21.07 -1.49
C VAL A 11 4.14 -20.48 -0.29
N CYS A 12 5.41 -20.84 -0.10
CA CYS A 12 6.31 -20.23 0.87
C CYS A 12 7.15 -19.18 0.13
N ASP A 13 6.84 -17.89 0.32
CA ASP A 13 7.46 -16.79 -0.43
C ASP A 13 8.98 -16.79 -0.20
N SER A 14 9.74 -16.80 -1.30
CA SER A 14 11.21 -16.75 -1.36
C SER A 14 12.02 -17.95 -0.81
N LEU A 15 11.38 -19.03 -0.34
CA LEU A 15 12.12 -20.15 0.27
C LEU A 15 12.97 -20.91 -0.78
N CYS A 16 14.31 -20.79 -0.67
CA CYS A 16 15.25 -21.54 -1.50
C CYS A 16 15.15 -23.06 -1.26
N ALA A 17 15.23 -23.86 -2.33
CA ALA A 17 15.17 -25.32 -2.23
C ALA A 17 16.28 -25.91 -1.34
N ASP A 18 17.48 -25.33 -1.35
CA ASP A 18 18.64 -25.80 -0.58
C ASP A 18 18.47 -25.65 0.93
N LEU A 19 17.57 -24.76 1.37
CA LEU A 19 17.27 -24.54 2.79
C LEU A 19 16.16 -25.45 3.32
N VAL A 20 15.58 -26.31 2.46
CA VAL A 20 14.62 -27.34 2.86
C VAL A 20 15.38 -28.58 3.33
N THR A 21 15.82 -28.53 4.59
CA THR A 21 16.50 -29.63 5.27
C THR A 21 15.60 -30.28 6.32
N PRO A 22 15.81 -31.56 6.69
CA PRO A 22 15.05 -32.20 7.76
C PRO A 22 15.12 -31.49 9.12
N ASP A 23 16.21 -30.77 9.38
CA ASP A 23 16.42 -30.08 10.67
C ASP A 23 15.66 -28.75 10.75
N VAL A 24 15.55 -28.03 9.63
CA VAL A 24 14.93 -26.69 9.59
C VAL A 24 13.47 -26.77 9.13
N ALA A 25 13.16 -27.63 8.17
CA ALA A 25 11.86 -27.76 7.53
C ALA A 25 11.42 -29.24 7.43
N PRO A 26 11.18 -29.91 8.58
CA PRO A 26 10.89 -31.34 8.62
C PRO A 26 9.61 -31.74 7.85
N ALA A 27 8.57 -30.91 7.83
CA ALA A 27 7.32 -31.25 7.15
C ALA A 27 7.45 -31.18 5.62
N LEU A 28 8.15 -30.16 5.11
CA LEU A 28 8.51 -30.04 3.70
C LEU A 28 9.47 -31.15 3.28
N ALA A 29 10.47 -31.50 4.11
CA ALA A 29 11.34 -32.64 3.86
C ALA A 29 10.57 -33.98 3.81
N ALA A 30 9.57 -34.16 4.69
CA ALA A 30 8.68 -35.31 4.66
C ALA A 30 7.78 -35.31 3.40
N LEU A 31 7.26 -34.15 3.01
CA LEU A 31 6.47 -33.99 1.79
C LEU A 31 7.30 -34.28 0.54
N ARG A 32 8.57 -33.86 0.50
CA ARG A 32 9.55 -34.20 -0.54
C ARG A 32 9.73 -35.72 -0.65
N ALA A 33 9.89 -36.42 0.47
CA ALA A 33 10.06 -37.87 0.50
C ALA A 33 8.80 -38.65 0.08
N GLN A 34 7.61 -38.12 0.39
CA GLN A 34 6.31 -38.75 0.13
C GLN A 34 5.65 -38.30 -1.19
N GLY A 35 6.21 -37.28 -1.85
CA GLY A 35 5.68 -36.65 -3.05
C GLY A 35 6.62 -36.78 -4.25
N ALA A 36 6.16 -36.26 -5.39
CA ALA A 36 7.00 -36.03 -6.55
C ALA A 36 7.80 -34.73 -6.33
N ASP A 37 9.13 -34.84 -6.35
CA ASP A 37 10.07 -33.74 -6.14
C ASP A 37 10.68 -33.29 -7.46
N PHE A 38 10.38 -32.07 -7.89
CA PHE A 38 10.90 -31.50 -9.13
C PHE A 38 12.15 -30.66 -8.86
N VAL A 39 13.28 -31.34 -8.69
CA VAL A 39 14.59 -30.74 -8.35
C VAL A 39 15.15 -29.79 -9.43
N SER A 40 14.63 -29.87 -10.65
CA SER A 40 15.01 -28.98 -11.76
C SER A 40 13.96 -27.88 -11.99
N ALA A 41 13.13 -27.60 -10.99
CA ALA A 41 12.22 -26.47 -11.02
C ALA A 41 12.99 -25.15 -11.15
N ARG A 42 12.47 -24.25 -11.99
CA ARG A 42 13.02 -22.92 -12.22
C ARG A 42 11.98 -21.84 -12.07
N GLY A 43 12.43 -20.70 -11.55
CA GLY A 43 11.65 -19.47 -11.50
C GLY A 43 11.34 -18.89 -12.88
N VAL A 44 10.74 -17.69 -12.88
CA VAL A 44 10.62 -16.83 -14.06
C VAL A 44 11.56 -15.64 -13.89
N PHE A 45 11.81 -14.90 -14.98
CA PHE A 45 12.61 -13.68 -14.91
C PHE A 45 11.76 -12.43 -15.19
N PRO A 46 11.88 -11.36 -14.39
CA PRO A 46 12.59 -11.27 -13.11
C PRO A 46 11.97 -12.21 -12.04
N SER A 47 12.81 -12.86 -11.22
CA SER A 47 12.40 -13.76 -10.12
C SER A 47 11.80 -12.98 -8.95
N THR A 48 10.64 -12.39 -9.18
CA THR A 48 9.98 -11.46 -8.26
C THR A 48 8.55 -11.89 -7.99
N THR A 49 8.10 -11.75 -6.75
CA THR A 49 6.81 -12.23 -6.24
C THR A 49 5.62 -11.95 -7.15
N ARG A 50 5.50 -10.72 -7.69
CA ARG A 50 4.33 -10.33 -8.50
C ARG A 50 4.38 -10.96 -9.89
N THR A 51 5.57 -11.03 -10.48
CA THR A 51 5.81 -11.70 -11.76
C THR A 51 5.53 -13.19 -11.63
N SER A 52 6.06 -13.83 -10.59
CA SER A 52 5.81 -15.23 -10.27
C SER A 52 4.31 -15.50 -10.02
N SER A 53 3.60 -14.63 -9.31
CA SER A 53 2.14 -14.76 -9.10
C SER A 53 1.35 -14.79 -10.41
N ALA A 54 1.62 -13.85 -11.31
CA ALA A 54 0.97 -13.81 -12.61
C ALA A 54 1.37 -15.02 -13.47
N SER A 55 2.64 -15.43 -13.44
CA SER A 55 3.12 -16.59 -14.19
C SER A 55 2.51 -17.91 -13.70
N MET A 56 2.44 -18.12 -12.39
CA MET A 56 1.82 -19.30 -11.77
C MET A 56 0.33 -19.37 -12.09
N SER A 57 -0.39 -18.25 -11.94
CA SER A 57 -1.85 -18.23 -12.10
C SER A 57 -2.30 -18.34 -13.56
N THR A 58 -1.50 -17.87 -14.51
CA THR A 58 -1.81 -17.91 -15.94
C THR A 58 -1.16 -19.07 -16.69
N GLY A 59 -0.17 -19.74 -16.09
CA GLY A 59 0.65 -20.75 -16.76
C GLY A 59 1.47 -20.19 -17.93
N CYS A 60 1.83 -18.92 -17.89
CA CYS A 60 2.47 -18.18 -18.98
C CYS A 60 3.69 -17.40 -18.50
N LEU A 61 4.61 -17.09 -19.40
CA LEU A 61 5.77 -16.22 -19.13
C LEU A 61 5.38 -14.73 -19.13
N PRO A 62 6.21 -13.85 -18.55
CA PRO A 62 5.95 -12.40 -18.46
C PRO A 62 5.57 -11.73 -19.78
N ALA A 63 6.23 -12.06 -20.88
CA ALA A 63 5.90 -11.55 -22.22
C ALA A 63 4.43 -11.82 -22.61
N ALA A 64 3.92 -12.99 -22.24
CA ALA A 64 2.60 -13.45 -22.64
C ALA A 64 1.50 -12.89 -21.73
N HIS A 65 1.70 -12.82 -20.41
CA HIS A 65 0.68 -12.27 -19.49
C HIS A 65 0.79 -10.74 -19.31
N GLY A 66 1.92 -10.13 -19.65
CA GLY A 66 2.12 -8.68 -19.70
C GLY A 66 2.49 -8.02 -18.36
N LEU A 67 2.82 -8.81 -17.34
CA LEU A 67 3.29 -8.29 -16.05
C LEU A 67 4.79 -8.60 -15.93
N LEU A 68 5.63 -7.57 -16.05
CA LEU A 68 7.05 -7.74 -16.33
C LEU A 68 7.96 -7.63 -15.11
N GLY A 69 7.44 -7.22 -13.95
CA GLY A 69 8.26 -7.02 -12.76
C GLY A 69 7.46 -6.54 -11.55
N ASN A 70 8.13 -6.43 -10.41
CA ASN A 70 7.67 -5.67 -9.24
C ASN A 70 7.67 -4.15 -9.49
N THR A 71 8.59 -3.69 -10.34
CA THR A 71 8.57 -2.35 -10.91
C THR A 71 8.41 -2.48 -12.42
N MET A 72 7.49 -1.70 -12.98
CA MET A 72 7.20 -1.67 -14.42
C MET A 72 7.17 -0.22 -14.93
N VAL A 73 7.28 -0.06 -16.23
CA VAL A 73 7.04 1.21 -16.91
C VAL A 73 5.82 1.05 -17.80
N LEU A 74 4.85 1.95 -17.64
CA LEU A 74 3.68 2.03 -18.51
C LEU A 74 3.75 3.31 -19.34
N ARG A 75 3.18 3.27 -20.55
CA ARG A 75 2.97 4.49 -21.32
C ARG A 75 1.64 5.11 -20.89
N GLU A 76 1.71 6.28 -20.25
CA GLU A 76 0.54 7.05 -19.83
C GLU A 76 0.59 8.42 -20.48
N GLN A 77 -0.46 8.77 -21.24
CA GLN A 77 -0.55 10.07 -21.95
C GLN A 77 0.68 10.38 -22.83
N GLY A 78 1.25 9.34 -23.46
CA GLY A 78 2.45 9.46 -24.32
C GLY A 78 3.79 9.35 -23.58
N ALA A 79 3.81 9.57 -22.27
CA ALA A 79 5.00 9.51 -21.42
C ALA A 79 5.28 8.10 -20.87
N LEU A 80 6.56 7.76 -20.69
CA LEU A 80 6.97 6.55 -19.97
C LEU A 80 6.99 6.83 -18.47
N VAL A 81 6.12 6.14 -17.72
CA VAL A 81 5.95 6.34 -16.28
C VAL A 81 6.35 5.08 -15.54
N ARG A 82 7.35 5.21 -14.65
CA ARG A 82 7.81 4.15 -13.75
C ARG A 82 6.87 3.96 -12.57
N LEU A 83 6.48 2.72 -12.30
CA LEU A 83 5.43 2.36 -11.35
C LEU A 83 5.78 1.13 -10.52
N SER A 84 5.45 1.19 -9.23
CA SER A 84 5.41 0.01 -8.37
C SER A 84 4.13 -0.78 -8.61
N VAL A 85 4.28 -2.06 -8.95
CA VAL A 85 3.16 -3.00 -9.14
C VAL A 85 2.46 -3.33 -7.80
N GLY A 86 3.10 -3.00 -6.68
CA GLY A 86 2.55 -3.22 -5.34
C GLY A 86 1.50 -2.21 -4.91
N LYS A 87 1.35 -1.08 -5.61
CA LYS A 87 0.40 -0.03 -5.22
C LYS A 87 -1.04 -0.44 -5.58
N PRO A 88 -2.05 -0.15 -4.72
CA PRO A 88 -3.42 -0.59 -4.94
C PRO A 88 -4.06 -0.10 -6.25
N ASP A 89 -3.64 1.06 -6.77
CA ASP A 89 -4.13 1.66 -8.02
C ASP A 89 -3.47 1.06 -9.27
N PHE A 90 -2.40 0.28 -9.14
CA PHE A 90 -1.62 -0.20 -10.28
C PHE A 90 -2.45 -1.01 -11.27
N LEU A 91 -3.30 -1.94 -10.81
CA LEU A 91 -4.09 -2.79 -11.71
C LEU A 91 -5.08 -1.97 -12.55
N GLU A 92 -5.67 -0.91 -11.97
CA GLU A 92 -6.55 -0.01 -12.70
C GLU A 92 -5.76 0.77 -13.77
N ARG A 93 -4.56 1.23 -13.44
CA ARG A 93 -3.67 1.93 -14.38
C ARG A 93 -3.19 1.02 -15.49
N LEU A 94 -2.83 -0.22 -15.18
CA LEU A 94 -2.46 -1.23 -16.18
C LEU A 94 -3.62 -1.50 -17.14
N ARG A 95 -4.85 -1.64 -16.61
CA ARG A 95 -6.06 -1.80 -17.41
C ARG A 95 -6.33 -0.58 -18.29
N ARG A 96 -6.11 0.63 -17.77
CA ARG A 96 -6.26 1.87 -18.54
C ARG A 96 -5.21 1.99 -19.66
N ALA A 97 -3.96 1.62 -19.38
CA ALA A 97 -2.86 1.72 -20.32
C ALA A 97 -2.89 0.63 -21.41
N THR A 98 -3.40 -0.56 -21.11
CA THR A 98 -3.31 -1.73 -22.02
C THR A 98 -4.66 -2.33 -22.42
N GLY A 99 -5.77 -1.80 -21.89
CA GLY A 99 -7.14 -2.28 -22.13
C GLY A 99 -7.56 -3.49 -21.29
N ARG A 100 -6.64 -4.10 -20.53
CA ARG A 100 -6.86 -5.30 -19.71
C ARG A 100 -5.83 -5.39 -18.58
N THR A 101 -6.09 -6.20 -17.56
CA THR A 101 -5.16 -6.35 -16.44
C THR A 101 -4.04 -7.32 -16.79
N LEU A 102 -4.37 -8.61 -16.96
CA LEU A 102 -3.47 -9.60 -17.55
C LEU A 102 -3.91 -9.92 -18.98
N ARG A 103 -2.95 -10.28 -19.83
CA ARG A 103 -3.21 -10.63 -21.23
C ARG A 103 -3.67 -12.08 -21.42
N ARG A 104 -3.61 -12.89 -20.36
CA ARG A 104 -3.93 -14.31 -20.34
C ARG A 104 -4.88 -14.62 -19.16
N PRO A 105 -5.88 -15.50 -19.34
CA PRO A 105 -6.77 -15.88 -18.26
C PRO A 105 -6.04 -16.59 -17.11
N THR A 106 -6.39 -16.25 -15.88
CA THR A 106 -5.88 -16.95 -14.69
C THR A 106 -6.64 -18.26 -14.44
N TRP A 107 -6.13 -19.11 -13.55
CA TRP A 107 -6.87 -20.27 -13.07
C TRP A 107 -8.20 -19.89 -12.39
N ALA A 108 -8.32 -18.69 -11.82
CA ALA A 108 -9.52 -18.27 -11.10
C ALA A 108 -10.63 -17.98 -12.10
N GLU A 109 -10.29 -17.30 -13.20
CA GLU A 109 -11.18 -17.10 -14.34
C GLU A 109 -11.64 -18.44 -14.95
N ARG A 110 -10.71 -19.36 -15.18
CA ARG A 110 -11.03 -20.68 -15.79
C ARG A 110 -11.90 -21.54 -14.87
N LEU A 111 -11.71 -21.44 -13.56
CA LEU A 111 -12.45 -22.21 -12.55
C LEU A 111 -13.74 -21.55 -12.08
N ALA A 112 -14.06 -20.33 -12.54
CA ALA A 112 -15.23 -19.57 -12.10
C ALA A 112 -16.55 -20.35 -12.15
N ARG A 113 -16.70 -21.25 -13.13
CA ARG A 113 -17.88 -22.13 -13.31
C ARG A 113 -17.65 -23.60 -12.94
N GLN A 114 -16.46 -23.93 -12.43
CA GLN A 114 -16.06 -25.30 -12.11
C GLN A 114 -15.52 -25.38 -10.68
N GLY A 115 -16.37 -25.03 -9.71
CA GLY A 115 -16.06 -25.13 -8.28
C GLY A 115 -15.23 -23.97 -7.71
N GLY A 116 -14.82 -23.01 -8.53
CA GLY A 116 -14.21 -21.75 -8.12
C GLY A 116 -12.80 -21.87 -7.54
N ALA A 117 -12.18 -20.71 -7.33
CA ALA A 117 -10.91 -20.57 -6.64
C ALA A 117 -11.06 -19.69 -5.39
N ILE A 118 -10.38 -20.07 -4.31
CA ILE A 118 -10.22 -19.24 -3.12
C ILE A 118 -8.72 -19.08 -2.86
N VAL A 119 -8.27 -17.84 -2.81
CA VAL A 119 -6.88 -17.44 -2.55
C VAL A 119 -6.85 -16.75 -1.20
N MET A 120 -6.01 -17.22 -0.29
CA MET A 120 -5.65 -16.50 0.94
C MET A 120 -4.16 -16.19 0.88
N SER A 121 -3.82 -14.91 0.99
CA SER A 121 -2.44 -14.45 0.81
C SER A 121 -2.10 -13.39 1.85
N ASN A 122 -0.90 -13.51 2.44
CA ASN A 122 -0.34 -12.52 3.37
C ASN A 122 0.85 -11.74 2.76
N VAL A 123 1.15 -11.97 1.48
CA VAL A 123 2.26 -11.32 0.78
C VAL A 123 1.89 -9.90 0.35
N SER A 124 2.55 -9.33 -0.66
CA SER A 124 2.17 -8.01 -1.15
C SER A 124 0.77 -8.00 -1.81
N PRO A 125 0.00 -6.90 -1.71
CA PRO A 125 -1.34 -6.82 -2.33
C PRO A 125 -1.31 -7.11 -3.83
N GLY A 126 -0.29 -6.60 -4.54
CA GLY A 126 -0.10 -6.86 -5.96
C GLY A 126 -0.03 -8.35 -6.27
N ALA A 127 0.80 -9.11 -5.56
CA ALA A 127 0.93 -10.55 -5.77
C ALA A 127 -0.38 -11.30 -5.44
N ALA A 128 -1.07 -10.92 -4.36
CA ALA A 128 -2.34 -11.52 -3.98
C ALA A 128 -3.43 -11.30 -5.05
N TYR A 129 -3.63 -10.05 -5.51
CA TYR A 129 -4.67 -9.73 -6.48
C TYR A 129 -4.34 -10.20 -7.90
N LEU A 130 -3.07 -10.44 -8.25
CA LEU A 130 -2.69 -11.00 -9.55
C LEU A 130 -3.11 -12.46 -9.75
N GLN A 131 -3.49 -13.16 -8.68
CA GLN A 131 -4.10 -14.48 -8.76
C GLN A 131 -5.52 -14.43 -9.37
N ASP A 132 -6.21 -13.31 -9.19
CA ASP A 132 -7.56 -13.07 -9.69
C ASP A 132 -7.82 -11.56 -9.89
N PRO A 133 -7.15 -10.93 -10.87
CA PRO A 133 -7.13 -9.47 -11.01
C PRO A 133 -8.47 -8.88 -11.45
N ASP A 134 -9.33 -9.72 -12.03
CA ASP A 134 -10.61 -9.32 -12.61
C ASP A 134 -11.82 -9.88 -11.83
N GLY A 135 -11.58 -10.55 -10.69
CA GLY A 135 -12.60 -10.87 -9.68
C GLY A 135 -13.53 -12.04 -10.05
N PHE A 136 -12.99 -13.19 -10.44
CA PHE A 136 -13.75 -14.40 -10.73
C PHE A 136 -13.92 -15.34 -9.53
N GLY A 137 -12.97 -15.32 -8.59
CA GLY A 137 -12.93 -16.14 -7.39
C GLY A 137 -13.04 -15.29 -6.12
N HIS A 138 -12.45 -15.78 -5.04
CA HIS A 138 -12.30 -15.03 -3.78
C HIS A 138 -10.83 -14.84 -3.48
N VAL A 139 -10.43 -13.61 -3.18
CA VAL A 139 -9.08 -13.25 -2.72
C VAL A 139 -9.19 -12.63 -1.34
N TYR A 140 -8.67 -13.32 -0.34
CA TYR A 140 -8.55 -12.83 1.03
C TYR A 140 -7.15 -12.28 1.24
N HIS A 141 -7.07 -11.00 1.58
CA HIS A 141 -5.82 -10.30 1.79
C HIS A 141 -6.01 -9.15 2.79
N ARG A 142 -4.99 -8.88 3.62
CA ARG A 142 -5.04 -7.86 4.69
C ARG A 142 -5.28 -6.43 4.24
N ALA A 143 -4.91 -6.11 3.00
CA ALA A 143 -5.19 -4.80 2.38
C ALA A 143 -6.59 -4.68 1.76
N GLY A 144 -7.43 -5.72 1.88
CA GLY A 144 -8.80 -5.75 1.39
C GLY A 144 -9.12 -7.09 0.74
N SER A 145 -10.19 -7.73 1.19
CA SER A 145 -10.64 -9.00 0.62
C SER A 145 -11.70 -8.77 -0.45
N ARG A 146 -11.64 -9.51 -1.55
CA ARG A 146 -12.53 -9.38 -2.71
C ARG A 146 -13.17 -10.73 -3.06
N GLY A 147 -14.45 -10.70 -3.38
CA GLY A 147 -15.21 -11.83 -3.92
C GLY A 147 -15.49 -11.66 -5.41
N PRO A 148 -16.33 -12.55 -5.97
CA PRO A 148 -16.72 -12.50 -7.38
C PRO A 148 -17.29 -11.15 -7.79
N GLY A 149 -16.98 -10.69 -9.00
CA GLY A 149 -17.28 -9.35 -9.50
C GLY A 149 -16.43 -8.24 -8.88
N GLY A 150 -15.40 -8.59 -8.08
CA GLY A 150 -14.55 -7.63 -7.38
C GLY A 150 -15.20 -7.01 -6.14
N ALA A 151 -16.31 -7.58 -5.65
CA ALA A 151 -17.05 -7.08 -4.49
C ALA A 151 -16.20 -7.18 -3.21
N ALA A 152 -16.20 -6.14 -2.37
CA ALA A 152 -15.53 -6.18 -1.08
C ALA A 152 -16.19 -7.22 -0.15
N LEU A 153 -15.40 -8.06 0.50
CA LEU A 153 -15.88 -9.07 1.43
C LEU A 153 -15.99 -8.51 2.86
N THR A 154 -17.12 -8.74 3.51
CA THR A 154 -17.37 -8.33 4.90
C THR A 154 -16.62 -9.21 5.91
N ASP A 155 -16.35 -10.48 5.55
CA ASP A 155 -15.57 -11.45 6.31
C ASP A 155 -14.07 -11.40 5.94
N GLY A 156 -13.52 -10.19 5.78
CA GLY A 156 -12.17 -9.95 5.31
C GLY A 156 -11.05 -10.60 6.16
N LEU A 157 -9.79 -10.36 5.78
CA LEU A 157 -8.63 -10.96 6.44
C LEU A 157 -7.93 -9.94 7.34
N ALA A 158 -8.34 -9.83 8.61
CA ALA A 158 -7.71 -8.94 9.58
C ALA A 158 -6.49 -9.61 10.24
N ILE A 159 -5.36 -9.62 9.52
CA ILE A 159 -4.09 -10.17 9.99
C ILE A 159 -2.94 -9.17 9.78
N GLU A 160 -1.87 -9.33 10.56
CA GLU A 160 -0.60 -8.63 10.34
C GLU A 160 0.24 -9.37 9.27
N VAL A 161 1.22 -8.69 8.68
CA VAL A 161 2.21 -9.37 7.83
C VAL A 161 3.18 -10.19 8.71
N GLY A 162 3.74 -11.27 8.17
CA GLY A 162 4.70 -12.13 8.84
C GLY A 162 4.09 -13.27 9.64
N ALA A 163 4.90 -13.92 10.45
CA ALA A 163 4.60 -15.22 11.09
C ALA A 163 3.26 -15.27 11.87
N ALA A 164 2.90 -14.22 12.62
CA ALA A 164 1.64 -14.22 13.37
C ALA A 164 0.41 -14.24 12.43
N GLY A 165 0.46 -13.48 11.34
CA GLY A 165 -0.60 -13.47 10.34
C GLY A 165 -0.64 -14.73 9.50
N ASP A 166 0.52 -15.28 9.14
CA ASP A 166 0.63 -16.55 8.40
C ASP A 166 -0.01 -17.70 9.19
N ARG A 167 0.23 -17.77 10.51
CA ARG A 167 -0.45 -18.72 11.40
C ARG A 167 -1.97 -18.53 11.40
N ALA A 168 -2.44 -17.32 11.67
CA ALA A 168 -3.88 -17.03 11.75
C ALA A 168 -4.61 -17.30 10.43
N MET A 169 -3.97 -16.96 9.30
CA MET A 169 -4.44 -17.24 7.96
C MET A 169 -4.49 -18.75 7.68
N THR A 170 -3.44 -19.49 8.05
CA THR A 170 -3.37 -20.95 7.87
C THR A 170 -4.43 -21.66 8.70
N ASP A 171 -4.67 -21.22 9.94
CA ASP A 171 -5.74 -21.74 10.80
C ASP A 171 -7.10 -21.59 10.13
N ARG A 172 -7.39 -20.38 9.63
CA ARG A 172 -8.64 -20.09 8.90
C ARG A 172 -8.73 -20.88 7.60
N PHE A 173 -7.66 -20.97 6.84
CA PHE A 173 -7.59 -21.72 5.59
C PHE A 173 -7.91 -23.20 5.81
N CYS A 174 -7.29 -23.83 6.80
CA CYS A 174 -7.53 -25.22 7.14
C CYS A 174 -8.94 -25.47 7.69
N ARG A 175 -9.47 -24.56 8.52
CA ARG A 175 -10.80 -24.71 9.11
C ARG A 175 -11.92 -24.46 8.09
N GLU A 176 -11.89 -23.30 7.43
CA GLU A 176 -13.01 -22.83 6.62
C GLU A 176 -12.83 -23.19 5.14
N VAL A 177 -11.66 -22.90 4.56
CA VAL A 177 -11.47 -23.09 3.11
C VAL A 177 -11.38 -24.57 2.76
N LEU A 178 -10.56 -25.34 3.47
CA LEU A 178 -10.33 -26.75 3.16
C LEU A 178 -11.48 -27.67 3.61
N ARG A 179 -12.04 -27.49 4.81
CA ARG A 179 -13.06 -28.39 5.35
C ARG A 179 -14.49 -27.98 5.01
N GLU A 180 -14.82 -26.69 5.04
CA GLU A 180 -16.21 -26.23 4.90
C GLU A 180 -16.55 -25.82 3.47
N ARG A 181 -15.78 -24.89 2.89
CA ARG A 181 -16.07 -24.31 1.56
C ARG A 181 -15.68 -25.23 0.41
N ALA A 182 -14.57 -25.94 0.57
CA ALA A 182 -14.05 -26.94 -0.35
C ALA A 182 -14.07 -26.50 -1.84
N PRO A 183 -13.37 -25.42 -2.22
CA PRO A 183 -13.32 -24.98 -3.61
C PRO A 183 -12.59 -26.01 -4.49
N ALA A 184 -12.72 -25.88 -5.82
CA ALA A 184 -11.92 -26.67 -6.75
C ALA A 184 -10.43 -26.36 -6.62
N LEU A 185 -10.08 -25.09 -6.40
CA LEU A 185 -8.72 -24.64 -6.11
C LEU A 185 -8.69 -23.80 -4.82
N ALA A 186 -7.83 -24.19 -3.88
CA ALA A 186 -7.49 -23.40 -2.70
C ALA A 186 -6.01 -23.03 -2.75
N VAL A 187 -5.69 -21.74 -2.64
CA VAL A 187 -4.31 -21.22 -2.63
C VAL A 187 -4.03 -20.55 -1.30
N LEU A 188 -2.97 -20.96 -0.63
CA LEU A 188 -2.43 -20.32 0.57
C LEU A 188 -1.04 -19.79 0.24
N TRP A 189 -0.82 -18.48 0.38
CA TRP A 189 0.49 -17.87 0.10
C TRP A 189 1.01 -17.14 1.33
N LEU A 190 2.01 -17.75 1.97
CA LEU A 190 2.65 -17.31 3.20
C LEU A 190 3.66 -16.20 2.92
N SER A 191 3.76 -15.21 3.80
CA SER A 191 4.73 -14.12 3.69
C SER A 191 6.14 -14.47 4.17
N GLU A 192 6.27 -15.47 5.03
CA GLU A 192 7.56 -15.96 5.50
C GLU A 192 8.08 -17.11 4.60
N PRO A 193 9.41 -17.21 4.40
CA PRO A 193 10.47 -16.41 5.03
C PRO A 193 10.79 -15.05 4.37
N ASP A 194 10.22 -14.70 3.22
CA ASP A 194 10.58 -13.50 2.43
C ASP A 194 10.57 -12.21 3.25
N HIS A 195 9.47 -11.99 3.96
CA HIS A 195 9.26 -10.77 4.73
C HIS A 195 10.40 -10.49 5.69
N THR A 196 10.83 -11.51 6.44
CA THR A 196 11.92 -11.41 7.40
C THR A 196 13.28 -11.43 6.71
N ALA A 197 13.48 -12.26 5.70
CA ALA A 197 14.76 -12.43 5.00
C ALA A 197 15.27 -11.12 4.35
N HIS A 198 14.37 -10.22 3.97
CA HIS A 198 14.76 -8.89 3.53
C HIS A 198 15.40 -8.04 4.64
N SER A 199 15.10 -8.25 5.91
CA SER A 199 15.57 -7.40 7.02
C SER A 199 16.62 -8.04 7.92
N VAL A 200 16.88 -9.35 7.76
CA VAL A 200 17.87 -10.09 8.56
C VAL A 200 18.86 -10.84 7.64
N PRO A 201 20.07 -11.18 8.12
CA PRO A 201 21.02 -11.91 7.30
C PRO A 201 20.49 -13.28 6.85
N LEU A 202 20.70 -13.63 5.58
CA LEU A 202 20.25 -14.89 5.02
C LEU A 202 20.96 -16.05 5.73
N GLY A 203 20.19 -16.93 6.37
CA GLY A 203 20.71 -18.06 7.15
C GLY A 203 20.98 -17.78 8.62
N SER A 204 20.67 -16.57 9.11
CA SER A 204 20.71 -16.29 10.55
C SER A 204 19.68 -17.14 11.31
N SER A 205 19.82 -17.22 12.63
CA SER A 205 18.85 -17.91 13.49
C SER A 205 17.42 -17.39 13.33
N GLU A 206 17.26 -16.08 13.14
CA GLU A 206 15.96 -15.45 12.88
C GLU A 206 15.38 -15.91 11.54
N HIS A 207 16.21 -15.93 10.48
CA HIS A 207 15.77 -16.42 9.16
C HIS A 207 15.36 -17.90 9.21
N LEU A 208 16.20 -18.76 9.79
CA LEU A 208 15.91 -20.20 9.92
C LEU A 208 14.64 -20.45 10.76
N ALA A 209 14.39 -19.64 11.79
CA ALA A 209 13.15 -19.72 12.56
C ALA A 209 11.91 -19.39 11.73
N MET A 210 12.01 -18.48 10.74
CA MET A 210 10.91 -18.18 9.83
C MET A 210 10.68 -19.27 8.78
N ILE A 211 11.74 -19.97 8.35
CA ILE A 211 11.59 -21.19 7.53
C ILE A 211 10.85 -22.27 8.33
N ALA A 212 11.25 -22.52 9.57
CA ALA A 212 10.58 -23.47 10.45
C ALA A 212 9.11 -23.07 10.73
N HIS A 213 8.84 -21.76 10.78
CA HIS A 213 7.47 -21.26 10.89
C HIS A 213 6.62 -21.57 9.65
N ALA A 214 7.15 -21.27 8.45
CA ALA A 214 6.48 -21.58 7.19
C ALA A 214 6.25 -23.10 7.05
N ASP A 215 7.24 -23.92 7.42
CA ASP A 215 7.13 -25.37 7.46
C ASP A 215 5.99 -25.85 8.37
N ALA A 216 5.84 -25.27 9.56
CA ALA A 216 4.74 -25.61 10.47
C ALA A 216 3.35 -25.28 9.87
N CYS A 217 3.25 -24.19 9.10
CA CYS A 217 2.01 -23.86 8.38
C CYS A 217 1.73 -24.87 7.25
N VAL A 218 2.75 -25.25 6.48
CA VAL A 218 2.65 -26.31 5.46
C VAL A 218 2.22 -27.63 6.10
N ASP A 219 2.78 -27.98 7.26
CA ASP A 219 2.44 -29.21 7.97
C ASP A 219 0.97 -29.25 8.39
N GLN A 220 0.43 -28.13 8.87
CA GLN A 220 -0.98 -28.01 9.23
C GLN A 220 -1.90 -28.22 8.02
N VAL A 221 -1.53 -27.67 6.85
CA VAL A 221 -2.26 -27.90 5.60
C VAL A 221 -2.16 -29.36 5.18
N ARG A 222 -0.94 -29.94 5.19
CA ARG A 222 -0.69 -31.35 4.85
C ARG A 222 -1.54 -32.29 5.70
N ARG A 223 -1.52 -32.16 7.03
CA ARG A 223 -2.34 -32.97 7.96
C ARG A 223 -3.83 -32.78 7.71
N THR A 224 -4.26 -31.56 7.38
CA THR A 224 -5.67 -31.28 7.05
C THR A 224 -6.09 -31.97 5.75
N VAL A 225 -5.25 -31.95 4.71
CA VAL A 225 -5.48 -32.67 3.45
C VAL A 225 -5.52 -34.18 3.67
N GLU A 226 -4.59 -34.73 4.45
CA GLU A 226 -4.59 -36.16 4.82
C GLU A 226 -5.84 -36.59 5.56
N ALA A 227 -6.38 -35.74 6.43
CA ALA A 227 -7.63 -36.02 7.13
C ALA A 227 -8.86 -35.97 6.21
N LEU A 228 -8.76 -35.31 5.04
CA LEU A 228 -9.83 -35.25 4.03
C LEU A 228 -9.76 -36.41 3.02
N ASP A 229 -8.60 -37.05 2.87
CA ASP A 229 -8.38 -38.17 1.93
C ASP A 229 -9.36 -39.36 2.15
N PRO A 230 -9.66 -39.78 3.41
CA PRO A 230 -10.65 -40.83 3.67
C PRO A 230 -12.10 -40.45 3.30
N ALA A 231 -12.39 -39.16 3.06
CA ALA A 231 -13.74 -38.68 2.71
C ALA A 231 -14.09 -38.88 1.22
N GLY A 232 -13.16 -39.37 0.39
CA GLY A 232 -13.39 -39.64 -1.04
C GLY A 232 -13.04 -38.47 -1.98
N ASP A 233 -12.35 -37.44 -1.48
CA ASP A 233 -11.81 -36.33 -2.28
C ASP A 233 -10.47 -36.73 -2.91
N GLU A 234 -10.33 -36.55 -4.23
CA GLU A 234 -9.04 -36.70 -4.92
C GLU A 234 -8.29 -35.37 -4.89
N ILE A 235 -7.46 -35.15 -3.85
CA ILE A 235 -6.75 -33.88 -3.64
C ILE A 235 -5.34 -33.92 -4.25
N LEU A 236 -5.01 -32.94 -5.09
CA LEU A 236 -3.65 -32.61 -5.48
C LEU A 236 -3.11 -31.52 -4.55
N LEU A 237 -2.12 -31.87 -3.71
CA LEU A 237 -1.38 -30.91 -2.89
C LEU A 237 -0.10 -30.50 -3.64
N VAL A 238 0.06 -29.19 -3.84
CA VAL A 238 1.27 -28.56 -4.38
C VAL A 238 1.87 -27.70 -3.28
N ALA A 239 3.12 -27.95 -2.91
CA ALA A 239 3.90 -27.05 -2.07
C ALA A 239 5.09 -26.53 -2.88
N CYS A 240 5.27 -25.22 -2.93
CA CYS A 240 6.35 -24.60 -3.68
C CYS A 240 6.81 -23.28 -3.06
N SER A 241 7.89 -22.74 -3.60
CA SER A 241 8.20 -21.31 -3.51
C SER A 241 8.02 -20.67 -4.89
N ASP A 242 7.93 -19.35 -4.90
CA ASP A 242 7.76 -18.52 -6.10
C ASP A 242 9.08 -17.97 -6.65
N HIS A 243 10.11 -17.92 -5.80
CA HIS A 243 11.52 -17.73 -6.13
C HIS A 243 12.37 -18.17 -4.92
N GLY A 244 13.70 -18.14 -5.08
CA GLY A 244 14.62 -18.14 -3.95
C GLY A 244 15.13 -16.72 -3.65
N MET A 245 16.27 -16.63 -2.97
CA MET A 245 17.00 -15.39 -2.69
C MET A 245 18.50 -15.61 -2.66
N GLU A 246 19.26 -14.53 -2.80
CA GLU A 246 20.70 -14.50 -2.57
C GLU A 246 21.09 -13.37 -1.61
N THR A 247 22.28 -13.48 -1.02
CA THR A 247 22.79 -12.49 -0.08
C THR A 247 23.24 -11.23 -0.82
N VAL A 248 22.74 -10.06 -0.41
CA VAL A 248 23.15 -8.77 -0.99
C VAL A 248 24.61 -8.45 -0.64
N GLU A 249 25.48 -8.41 -1.64
CA GLU A 249 26.89 -8.03 -1.49
C GLU A 249 27.06 -6.50 -1.39
N ARG A 250 26.39 -5.78 -2.29
CA ARG A 250 26.42 -4.31 -2.40
C ARG A 250 25.21 -3.82 -3.17
N LYS A 251 24.94 -2.52 -3.08
CA LYS A 251 23.82 -1.87 -3.76
C LYS A 251 24.29 -0.83 -4.78
N ILE A 252 23.60 -0.77 -5.90
CA ILE A 252 23.89 0.13 -7.02
C ILE A 252 22.71 1.06 -7.29
N ASP A 253 23.01 2.35 -7.46
CA ASP A 253 22.06 3.35 -7.93
C ASP A 253 22.17 3.49 -9.45
N LEU A 254 21.45 2.64 -10.19
CA LEU A 254 21.59 2.60 -11.65
C LEU A 254 21.11 3.90 -12.32
N ASP A 255 20.10 4.59 -11.76
CA ASP A 255 19.69 5.89 -12.29
C ASP A 255 20.80 6.93 -12.15
N ALA A 256 21.51 6.95 -11.01
CA ALA A 256 22.64 7.87 -10.80
C ALA A 256 23.78 7.62 -11.79
N LEU A 257 24.17 6.34 -11.96
CA LEU A 257 25.27 5.97 -12.85
C LEU A 257 24.97 6.28 -14.31
N LEU A 258 23.73 6.04 -14.76
CA LEU A 258 23.31 6.39 -16.12
C LEU A 258 23.27 7.92 -16.34
N VAL A 259 22.96 8.72 -15.31
CA VAL A 259 23.05 10.18 -15.40
C VAL A 259 24.50 10.63 -15.48
N GLU A 260 25.36 10.11 -14.62
CA GLU A 260 26.79 10.44 -14.59
C GLU A 260 27.49 10.10 -15.92
N ALA A 261 27.14 8.95 -16.52
CA ALA A 261 27.66 8.51 -17.81
C ALA A 261 26.99 9.20 -19.02
N GLY A 262 26.01 10.08 -18.81
CA GLY A 262 25.33 10.84 -19.87
C GLY A 262 24.27 10.07 -20.66
N TRP A 263 23.88 8.87 -20.21
CA TRP A 263 22.78 8.08 -20.81
C TRP A 263 21.38 8.59 -20.43
N LYS A 264 21.30 9.36 -19.33
CA LYS A 264 20.08 10.03 -18.85
C LYS A 264 20.37 11.49 -18.55
N ARG A 265 19.44 12.41 -18.84
CA ARG A 265 19.54 13.83 -18.47
C ARG A 265 19.36 14.07 -16.97
N SER A 266 18.53 13.25 -16.33
CA SER A 266 18.29 13.28 -14.88
C SER A 266 17.69 11.95 -14.42
N ARG A 267 17.61 11.72 -13.10
CA ARG A 267 16.98 10.49 -12.55
C ARG A 267 15.55 10.29 -13.04
N GLU A 268 14.78 11.37 -13.10
CA GLU A 268 13.35 11.37 -13.52
C GLU A 268 13.14 11.55 -15.02
N SER A 269 14.22 11.68 -15.80
CA SER A 269 14.14 11.81 -17.25
C SER A 269 13.59 10.52 -17.89
N GLN A 270 12.77 10.69 -18.93
CA GLN A 270 11.93 9.63 -19.51
C GLN A 270 12.50 9.00 -20.79
N GLU A 271 13.63 9.47 -21.29
CA GLU A 271 14.31 8.91 -22.46
C GLU A 271 14.76 7.47 -22.22
N VAL A 272 15.27 7.18 -21.03
CA VAL A 272 15.67 5.86 -20.54
C VAL A 272 15.16 5.72 -19.12
N VAL A 273 14.14 4.88 -18.91
CA VAL A 273 13.50 4.68 -17.61
C VAL A 273 13.93 3.34 -17.03
N VAL A 274 14.59 3.39 -15.86
CA VAL A 274 15.03 2.19 -15.14
C VAL A 274 13.92 1.70 -14.21
N ALA A 275 13.47 0.47 -14.42
CA ALA A 275 12.59 -0.26 -13.50
C ALA A 275 13.40 -1.30 -12.70
N PRO A 276 13.85 -0.97 -11.48
CA PRO A 276 14.59 -1.90 -10.63
C PRO A 276 13.68 -3.00 -10.09
N ASN A 277 14.17 -4.23 -10.14
CA ASN A 277 13.49 -5.45 -9.71
C ASN A 277 14.42 -6.28 -8.80
N GLY A 278 15.06 -5.63 -7.82
CA GLY A 278 16.00 -6.26 -6.90
C GLY A 278 17.36 -6.54 -7.55
N ASN A 279 17.67 -7.81 -7.83
CA ASN A 279 18.94 -8.24 -8.48
C ASN A 279 18.89 -8.10 -10.02
N ALA A 280 17.88 -7.42 -10.55
CA ALA A 280 17.75 -7.13 -11.97
C ALA A 280 17.13 -5.74 -12.22
N ALA A 281 17.26 -5.27 -13.47
CA ALA A 281 16.59 -4.07 -13.97
C ALA A 281 15.96 -4.33 -15.33
N LEU A 282 14.83 -3.68 -15.58
CA LEU A 282 14.26 -3.54 -16.93
C LEU A 282 14.41 -2.08 -17.36
N LEU A 283 14.98 -1.84 -18.54
CA LEU A 283 15.19 -0.48 -19.07
C LEU A 283 14.26 -0.26 -20.25
N TYR A 284 13.48 0.81 -20.14
CA TYR A 284 12.50 1.22 -21.14
C TYR A 284 12.98 2.49 -21.84
N PHE A 285 12.76 2.56 -23.14
CA PHE A 285 13.27 3.62 -23.99
C PHE A 285 12.13 4.37 -24.64
N ALA A 286 12.19 5.70 -24.58
CA ALA A 286 11.39 6.55 -25.46
C ALA A 286 11.81 6.30 -26.91
N ASP A 287 10.93 6.60 -27.86
CA ASP A 287 11.15 6.20 -29.26
C ASP A 287 12.38 6.90 -29.86
N GLU A 288 12.65 8.14 -29.45
CA GLU A 288 13.82 8.94 -29.80
C GLU A 288 15.15 8.43 -29.17
N ALA A 289 15.09 7.59 -28.14
CA ALA A 289 16.26 7.09 -27.42
C ALA A 289 16.63 5.65 -27.81
N ARG A 290 15.85 5.00 -28.68
CA ARG A 290 16.05 3.59 -29.07
C ARG A 290 17.38 3.34 -29.78
N ASP A 291 17.89 4.32 -30.53
CA ASP A 291 19.18 4.20 -31.23
C ASP A 291 20.37 4.07 -30.26
N ALA A 292 20.21 4.47 -28.99
CA ALA A 292 21.23 4.33 -27.97
C ALA A 292 21.37 2.91 -27.43
N ILE A 293 20.39 2.02 -27.67
CA ILE A 293 20.35 0.66 -27.10
C ILE A 293 21.66 -0.11 -27.33
N PRO A 294 22.22 -0.24 -28.54
CA PRO A 294 23.44 -1.02 -28.76
C PRO A 294 24.69 -0.44 -28.07
N ALA A 295 24.76 0.88 -27.91
CA ALA A 295 25.88 1.53 -27.23
C ALA A 295 25.76 1.42 -25.71
N LEU A 296 24.54 1.59 -25.18
CA LEU A 296 24.26 1.41 -23.76
C LEU A 296 24.40 -0.06 -23.32
N THR A 297 24.03 -1.04 -24.16
CA THR A 297 24.29 -2.47 -23.89
C THR A 297 25.77 -2.72 -23.61
N ARG A 298 26.66 -2.26 -24.51
CA ARG A 298 28.11 -2.43 -24.35
C ARG A 298 28.63 -1.74 -23.09
N TRP A 299 28.15 -0.51 -22.83
CA TRP A 299 28.54 0.20 -21.62
C TRP A 299 28.10 -0.56 -20.35
N LEU A 300 26.89 -1.13 -20.33
CA LEU A 300 26.42 -1.94 -19.21
C LEU A 300 27.23 -3.23 -19.07
N GLU A 301 27.57 -3.90 -20.18
CA GLU A 301 28.42 -5.11 -20.18
C GLU A 301 29.81 -4.86 -19.59
N ASP A 302 30.35 -3.64 -19.75
CA ASP A 302 31.65 -3.25 -19.18
C ASP A 302 31.59 -2.93 -17.67
N GLN A 303 30.41 -2.88 -17.05
CA GLN A 303 30.29 -2.55 -15.62
C GLN A 303 30.58 -3.74 -14.71
N ASP A 304 31.29 -3.52 -13.62
CA ASP A 304 31.70 -4.56 -12.67
C ASP A 304 30.53 -5.22 -11.90
N PHE A 305 29.36 -4.57 -11.86
CA PHE A 305 28.12 -5.08 -11.26
C PHE A 305 27.24 -5.86 -12.24
N THR A 306 27.58 -5.89 -13.52
CA THR A 306 26.76 -6.54 -14.54
C THR A 306 27.06 -8.03 -14.61
N GLY A 307 26.01 -8.86 -14.56
CA GLY A 307 26.11 -10.28 -14.82
C GLY A 307 25.82 -10.59 -16.28
N ARG A 308 24.64 -10.19 -16.77
CA ARG A 308 24.24 -10.38 -18.17
C ARG A 308 23.27 -9.28 -18.61
N VAL A 309 23.46 -8.77 -19.82
CA VAL A 309 22.54 -7.84 -20.48
C VAL A 309 21.81 -8.58 -21.61
N PHE A 310 20.50 -8.34 -21.72
CA PHE A 310 19.65 -8.90 -22.75
C PHE A 310 19.05 -7.78 -23.58
N ALA A 311 19.17 -7.89 -24.90
CA ALA A 311 18.66 -6.92 -25.87
C ALA A 311 18.03 -7.65 -27.06
N GLY A 312 17.04 -7.02 -27.71
CA GLY A 312 16.42 -7.58 -28.92
C GLY A 312 15.86 -8.98 -28.69
N GLN A 313 16.23 -9.95 -29.53
CA GLN A 313 15.73 -11.33 -29.44
C GLN A 313 16.17 -12.07 -28.18
N ALA A 314 17.28 -11.67 -27.54
CA ALA A 314 17.73 -12.29 -26.29
C ALA A 314 16.73 -12.06 -25.13
N LEU A 315 15.87 -11.04 -25.20
CA LEU A 315 14.79 -10.85 -24.23
C LEU A 315 13.80 -12.02 -24.23
N ALA A 316 13.56 -12.65 -25.38
CA ALA A 316 12.64 -13.79 -25.47
C ALA A 316 13.18 -15.03 -24.74
N GLU A 317 14.50 -15.20 -24.65
CA GLU A 317 15.15 -16.32 -23.94
C GLU A 317 14.80 -16.35 -22.45
N ILE A 318 14.61 -15.16 -21.87
CA ILE A 318 14.23 -14.96 -20.46
C ILE A 318 12.74 -14.66 -20.29
N GLY A 319 11.93 -14.93 -21.31
CA GLY A 319 10.48 -14.79 -21.24
C GLY A 319 9.96 -13.36 -21.22
N LEU A 320 10.74 -12.38 -21.69
CA LEU A 320 10.36 -10.97 -21.81
C LEU A 320 9.97 -10.60 -23.25
N PRO A 321 9.14 -9.55 -23.44
CA PRO A 321 8.72 -9.14 -24.78
C PRO A 321 9.88 -8.52 -25.56
N THR A 322 9.94 -8.83 -26.84
CA THR A 322 10.93 -8.28 -27.80
C THR A 322 10.41 -7.03 -28.53
N GLU A 323 9.15 -6.69 -28.32
CA GLU A 323 8.47 -5.53 -28.91
C GLU A 323 8.02 -4.54 -27.83
N GLY A 324 7.81 -3.29 -28.24
CA GLY A 324 7.35 -2.22 -27.37
C GLY A 324 8.51 -1.43 -26.75
N PRO A 325 8.26 -0.68 -25.66
CA PRO A 325 9.23 0.25 -25.08
C PRO A 325 10.33 -0.41 -24.25
N LEU A 326 10.19 -1.69 -23.87
CA LEU A 326 11.26 -2.43 -23.20
C LEU A 326 12.41 -2.65 -24.19
N GLY A 327 13.59 -2.09 -23.90
CA GLY A 327 14.76 -2.21 -24.77
C GLY A 327 15.81 -3.18 -24.22
N LEU A 328 16.02 -3.16 -22.90
CA LEU A 328 17.03 -3.98 -22.23
C LEU A 328 16.50 -4.62 -20.95
N ALA A 329 17.03 -5.79 -20.64
CA ALA A 329 16.99 -6.36 -19.30
C ALA A 329 18.42 -6.59 -18.80
N LEU A 330 18.67 -6.23 -17.56
CA LEU A 330 19.95 -6.38 -16.88
C LEU A 330 19.77 -7.37 -15.73
N ALA A 331 20.49 -8.47 -15.76
CA ALA A 331 20.71 -9.32 -14.59
C ALA A 331 22.04 -8.91 -13.95
N LEU A 332 22.01 -8.64 -12.64
CA LEU A 332 23.20 -8.23 -11.91
C LEU A 332 24.14 -9.41 -11.65
N ARG A 333 25.40 -9.08 -11.40
CA ARG A 333 26.45 -10.05 -11.08
C ARG A 333 26.06 -10.81 -9.82
N HIS A 334 26.27 -12.11 -9.88
CA HIS A 334 26.12 -13.03 -8.76
C HIS A 334 27.30 -14.01 -8.74
N ASP A 335 27.53 -14.64 -7.58
CA ASP A 335 28.51 -15.69 -7.41
C ASP A 335 28.04 -16.74 -6.37
N ALA A 336 28.65 -17.92 -6.42
CA ALA A 336 28.27 -19.06 -5.59
C ALA A 336 28.92 -19.07 -4.19
N SER A 337 29.66 -18.02 -3.81
CA SER A 337 30.36 -18.01 -2.51
C SER A 337 29.35 -17.98 -1.36
N ALA A 338 29.72 -18.64 -0.27
CA ALA A 338 28.91 -18.66 0.94
C ALA A 338 29.04 -17.35 1.72
N ASN A 339 27.94 -16.93 2.33
CA ASN A 339 27.92 -15.83 3.28
C ASN A 339 28.46 -16.28 4.67
N PRO A 340 28.58 -15.37 5.66
CA PRO A 340 29.06 -15.72 7.00
C PRO A 340 28.22 -16.77 7.76
N HIS A 341 26.99 -17.06 7.31
CA HIS A 341 26.11 -18.09 7.86
C HIS A 341 26.19 -19.41 7.08
N GLY A 342 27.08 -19.53 6.09
CA GLY A 342 27.26 -20.74 5.29
C GLY A 342 26.23 -20.92 4.19
N VAL A 343 25.36 -19.93 3.93
CA VAL A 343 24.38 -19.99 2.83
C VAL A 343 25.06 -19.53 1.54
N PRO A 344 25.07 -20.36 0.47
CA PRO A 344 25.65 -20.00 -0.82
C PRO A 344 24.78 -18.98 -1.57
N GLY A 345 25.40 -18.25 -2.49
CA GLY A 345 24.72 -17.27 -3.33
C GLY A 345 24.85 -15.85 -2.80
N ARG A 346 25.59 -15.03 -3.57
CA ARG A 346 25.72 -13.60 -3.34
C ARG A 346 25.45 -12.86 -4.63
N SER A 347 24.75 -11.74 -4.52
CA SER A 347 24.41 -10.91 -5.67
C SER A 347 24.54 -9.42 -5.36
N VAL A 348 24.80 -8.65 -6.42
CA VAL A 348 24.60 -7.20 -6.39
C VAL A 348 23.10 -6.92 -6.50
N ALA A 349 22.62 -5.90 -5.79
CA ALA A 349 21.22 -5.45 -5.85
C ALA A 349 21.12 -3.99 -6.30
N LEU A 350 19.96 -3.60 -6.83
CA LEU A 350 19.66 -2.20 -7.16
C LEU A 350 18.95 -1.48 -6.02
N LEU A 351 19.25 -0.20 -5.87
CA LEU A 351 18.37 0.72 -5.14
C LEU A 351 17.04 0.85 -5.90
N SER A 352 15.95 0.83 -5.16
CA SER A 352 14.61 1.07 -5.69
C SER A 352 14.01 2.33 -5.07
N PRO A 353 13.40 3.21 -5.87
CA PRO A 353 12.72 4.40 -5.36
C PRO A 353 11.42 4.07 -4.62
N PHE A 354 10.96 2.81 -4.66
CA PHE A 354 9.68 2.38 -4.08
C PHE A 354 9.84 1.51 -2.82
N SER A 355 10.96 0.79 -2.69
CA SER A 355 11.33 0.08 -1.46
C SER A 355 12.81 -0.26 -1.46
N ASP A 356 13.55 0.23 -0.47
CA ASP A 356 14.98 -0.09 -0.30
C ASP A 356 15.22 -1.00 0.92
N SER A 357 14.38 -2.01 1.10
CA SER A 357 14.23 -2.73 2.38
C SER A 357 15.32 -3.71 2.73
N SER A 358 16.27 -4.04 1.82
CA SER A 358 17.23 -5.12 2.05
C SER A 358 18.65 -4.63 2.26
N PRO A 359 19.14 -4.44 3.50
CA PRO A 359 20.54 -4.06 3.75
C PRO A 359 21.55 -5.02 3.13
N VAL A 360 22.79 -4.56 2.97
CA VAL A 360 23.93 -5.43 2.64
C VAL A 360 24.04 -6.54 3.70
N GLY A 361 24.18 -7.79 3.26
CA GLY A 361 24.19 -8.98 4.11
C GLY A 361 22.82 -9.63 4.32
N CYS A 362 21.72 -8.93 4.03
CA CYS A 362 20.36 -9.49 4.01
C CYS A 362 20.04 -10.11 2.64
N ALA A 363 18.83 -10.64 2.47
CA ALA A 363 18.43 -11.34 1.25
C ALA A 363 17.74 -10.42 0.22
N GLN A 364 18.01 -10.66 -1.06
CA GLN A 364 17.32 -10.04 -2.20
C GLN A 364 17.21 -11.03 -3.36
N HIS A 365 16.30 -10.75 -4.29
CA HIS A 365 15.98 -11.60 -5.44
C HIS A 365 15.65 -10.75 -6.68
N GLY A 366 15.32 -11.41 -7.79
CA GLY A 366 14.87 -10.82 -9.06
C GLY A 366 15.82 -11.01 -10.24
N GLY A 367 17.01 -11.53 -10.01
CA GLY A 367 18.09 -11.73 -10.97
C GLY A 367 18.10 -13.14 -11.58
N LEU A 368 19.31 -13.60 -11.94
CA LEU A 368 19.56 -14.92 -12.53
C LEU A 368 20.48 -15.80 -11.66
N GLY A 369 20.69 -15.42 -10.40
CA GLY A 369 21.46 -16.20 -9.46
C GLY A 369 20.93 -17.63 -9.32
N GLU A 370 21.83 -18.57 -9.09
CA GLU A 370 21.50 -20.00 -9.08
C GLU A 370 20.44 -20.29 -8.01
N HIS A 371 20.62 -19.78 -6.80
CA HIS A 371 19.75 -20.06 -5.67
C HIS A 371 18.43 -19.29 -5.75
N GLU A 372 18.44 -18.06 -6.27
CA GLU A 372 17.20 -17.30 -6.46
C GLU A 372 16.31 -17.83 -7.60
N GLN A 373 16.90 -18.53 -8.57
CA GLN A 373 16.18 -19.16 -9.68
C GLN A 373 15.75 -20.61 -9.41
N HIS A 374 16.05 -21.17 -8.22
CA HIS A 374 15.71 -22.56 -7.84
C HIS A 374 14.69 -22.59 -6.70
N PRO A 375 13.42 -22.25 -6.97
CA PRO A 375 12.35 -22.52 -6.01
C PRO A 375 12.18 -24.03 -5.85
N PHE A 376 11.68 -24.48 -4.69
CA PHE A 376 11.30 -25.88 -4.53
C PHE A 376 9.91 -26.13 -5.11
N LEU A 377 9.65 -27.37 -5.52
CA LEU A 377 8.36 -27.78 -6.06
C LEU A 377 8.05 -29.25 -5.74
N TYR A 378 7.16 -29.46 -4.78
CA TYR A 378 6.72 -30.77 -4.32
C TYR A 378 5.24 -30.99 -4.60
N LEU A 379 4.90 -32.11 -5.22
CA LEU A 379 3.50 -32.46 -5.52
C LEU A 379 3.13 -33.80 -4.90
N ARG A 380 1.95 -33.90 -4.31
CA ARG A 380 1.39 -35.15 -3.79
C ARG A 380 -0.07 -35.31 -4.21
N GLY A 381 -0.46 -36.52 -4.58
CA GLY A 381 -1.81 -36.81 -5.10
C GLY A 381 -1.91 -36.67 -6.62
N GLY A 382 -3.13 -36.60 -7.17
CA GLY A 382 -3.36 -36.41 -8.61
C GLY A 382 -2.78 -37.49 -9.54
N GLY A 383 -2.55 -38.71 -9.01
CA GLY A 383 -1.95 -39.83 -9.75
C GLY A 383 -0.43 -39.76 -9.88
N LEU A 384 0.24 -38.87 -9.15
CA LEU A 384 1.70 -38.78 -9.09
C LEU A 384 2.27 -39.83 -8.12
N ARG A 385 3.37 -40.47 -8.52
CA ARG A 385 4.14 -41.36 -7.62
C ARG A 385 5.21 -40.57 -6.89
N PRO A 386 5.54 -40.93 -5.64
CA PRO A 386 6.67 -40.35 -4.93
C PRO A 386 7.99 -40.49 -5.70
N GLY A 387 8.93 -39.59 -5.43
CA GLY A 387 10.31 -39.65 -5.91
C GLY A 387 10.74 -38.44 -6.73
N GLU A 388 12.04 -38.35 -6.94
CA GLU A 388 12.70 -37.26 -7.64
C GLU A 388 12.36 -37.21 -9.15
N ARG A 389 12.31 -36.00 -9.72
CA ARG A 389 12.06 -35.70 -11.13
C ARG A 389 13.07 -34.63 -11.59
N ARG A 390 13.97 -35.03 -12.49
CA ARG A 390 15.01 -34.18 -13.09
C ARG A 390 14.62 -33.54 -14.42
N GLN A 391 13.40 -33.78 -14.86
CA GLN A 391 12.87 -33.12 -16.05
C GLN A 391 12.75 -31.61 -15.79
N PRO A 392 12.92 -30.77 -16.83
CA PRO A 392 12.65 -29.35 -16.71
C PRO A 392 11.25 -29.10 -16.17
N ALA A 393 11.16 -28.25 -15.16
CA ALA A 393 9.91 -27.78 -14.58
C ALA A 393 10.03 -26.28 -14.29
N SER A 394 8.91 -25.58 -14.31
CA SER A 394 8.84 -24.16 -13.99
C SER A 394 7.54 -23.81 -13.26
N LEU A 395 7.50 -22.65 -12.62
CA LEU A 395 6.30 -22.10 -12.01
C LEU A 395 5.10 -22.06 -12.97
N ILE A 396 5.35 -21.83 -14.26
CA ILE A 396 4.30 -21.81 -15.29
C ILE A 396 3.65 -23.18 -15.52
N ASP A 397 4.26 -24.27 -15.06
CA ASP A 397 3.73 -25.62 -15.16
C ASP A 397 2.70 -25.95 -14.07
N ILE A 398 2.58 -25.11 -13.03
CA ILE A 398 1.68 -25.35 -11.89
C ILE A 398 0.21 -25.24 -12.33
N ALA A 399 -0.19 -24.13 -12.98
CA ALA A 399 -1.55 -23.96 -13.49
C ALA A 399 -2.03 -25.10 -14.42
N PRO A 400 -1.31 -25.47 -15.49
CA PRO A 400 -1.76 -26.55 -16.35
C PRO A 400 -1.79 -27.91 -15.63
N THR A 401 -0.94 -28.13 -14.63
CA THR A 401 -1.00 -29.33 -13.77
C THR A 401 -2.27 -29.37 -12.93
N VAL A 402 -2.60 -28.24 -12.28
CA VAL A 402 -3.83 -28.07 -11.50
C VAL A 402 -5.07 -28.26 -12.38
N LEU A 403 -5.13 -27.58 -13.52
CA LEU A 403 -6.27 -27.66 -14.44
C LEU A 403 -6.45 -29.08 -15.01
N ARG A 404 -5.35 -29.76 -15.37
CA ARG A 404 -5.40 -31.16 -15.81
C ARG A 404 -6.00 -32.07 -14.73
N HIS A 405 -5.57 -31.92 -13.48
CA HIS A 405 -6.14 -32.69 -12.35
C HIS A 405 -7.64 -32.45 -12.24
N LEU A 406 -8.07 -31.19 -12.28
CA LEU A 406 -9.47 -30.78 -12.18
C LEU A 406 -10.31 -31.09 -13.43
N GLY A 407 -9.70 -31.57 -14.53
CA GLY A 407 -10.40 -31.87 -15.78
C GLY A 407 -10.78 -30.64 -16.61
N VAL A 408 -10.04 -29.53 -16.42
CA VAL A 408 -10.24 -28.26 -17.12
C VAL A 408 -9.19 -28.08 -18.20
N ALA A 409 -9.57 -27.54 -19.36
CA ALA A 409 -8.64 -27.28 -20.45
C ALA A 409 -7.64 -26.16 -20.13
N ALA A 410 -6.37 -26.38 -20.47
CA ALA A 410 -5.26 -25.46 -20.27
C ALA A 410 -4.89 -24.68 -21.55
N ASP A 411 -5.84 -24.47 -22.47
CA ASP A 411 -5.58 -23.87 -23.78
C ASP A 411 -4.93 -22.48 -23.65
N GLY A 412 -3.89 -22.24 -24.46
CA GLY A 412 -3.17 -20.98 -24.51
C GLY A 412 -2.16 -20.74 -23.38
N MET A 413 -1.94 -21.72 -22.50
CA MET A 413 -0.82 -21.72 -21.54
C MET A 413 0.50 -22.10 -22.23
N GLN A 414 1.61 -21.55 -21.77
CA GLN A 414 2.97 -21.91 -22.24
C GLN A 414 3.58 -23.04 -21.41
N GLY A 415 3.22 -23.10 -20.13
CA GLY A 415 3.59 -24.20 -19.25
C GLY A 415 2.91 -25.50 -19.65
N ARG A 416 3.49 -26.61 -19.20
CA ARG A 416 3.04 -27.97 -19.50
C ARG A 416 2.62 -28.64 -18.21
N ALA A 417 1.52 -29.38 -18.26
CA ALA A 417 1.08 -30.15 -17.10
C ALA A 417 2.15 -31.20 -16.75
N LEU A 418 2.63 -31.18 -15.51
CA LEU A 418 3.66 -32.09 -15.03
C LEU A 418 3.15 -33.53 -15.11
N PRO A 419 4.01 -34.49 -15.53
CA PRO A 419 3.60 -35.80 -15.96
C PRO A 419 3.04 -36.64 -14.81
N HIS A 420 1.96 -37.34 -15.11
CA HIS A 420 1.38 -38.40 -14.28
C HIS A 420 1.81 -39.75 -14.85
N CYS A 421 1.81 -40.82 -14.05
CA CYS A 421 2.01 -42.16 -14.60
C CYS A 421 0.81 -42.53 -15.49
N SER A 422 1.03 -42.71 -16.80
CA SER A 422 0.05 -43.32 -17.69
C SER A 422 -0.19 -44.78 -17.28
N ARG A 423 -1.45 -45.20 -17.07
CA ARG A 423 -1.78 -46.63 -17.04
C ARG A 423 -1.61 -47.21 -18.45
N ARG A 424 -0.84 -48.31 -18.53
CA ARG A 424 -0.52 -49.22 -19.66
C ARG A 424 0.66 -48.84 -20.55
N ALA A 425 1.84 -49.37 -20.20
CA ALA A 425 2.67 -50.06 -21.17
C ALA A 425 2.23 -51.54 -21.14
N ALA A 426 1.34 -51.93 -22.06
CA ALA A 426 1.24 -53.34 -22.44
C ALA A 426 2.35 -53.59 -23.46
N SER A 427 3.14 -54.61 -23.20
CA SER A 427 4.26 -55.11 -23.99
C SER A 427 4.00 -55.09 -25.50
N PHE A 428 4.88 -54.45 -26.26
CA PHE A 428 5.28 -54.96 -27.56
C PHE A 428 6.78 -54.68 -27.74
N ALA A 429 7.54 -55.77 -27.84
CA ALA A 429 8.93 -55.74 -28.26
C ALA A 429 9.03 -55.33 -29.75
N PRO A 430 10.12 -54.68 -30.19
CA PRO A 430 10.26 -54.23 -31.56
C PRO A 430 10.83 -55.35 -32.44
N PRO A 431 10.58 -55.30 -33.77
CA PRO A 431 11.58 -55.69 -34.73
C PRO A 431 12.13 -54.47 -35.47
N MET A 432 13.43 -54.55 -35.72
CA MET A 432 14.28 -53.65 -36.52
C MET A 432 13.96 -53.77 -38.04
N PRO A 433 14.54 -52.90 -38.90
CA PRO A 433 13.90 -52.33 -40.08
C PRO A 433 14.28 -53.02 -41.40
N ASP A 434 13.52 -52.76 -42.47
CA ASP A 434 14.03 -52.78 -43.85
C ASP A 434 13.13 -51.99 -44.83
N GLY A 435 13.77 -51.18 -45.68
CA GLY A 435 13.64 -51.30 -47.13
C GLY A 435 12.50 -50.61 -47.91
N PHE A 436 12.90 -49.57 -48.67
CA PHE A 436 12.58 -49.29 -50.09
C PHE A 436 11.13 -49.06 -50.61
N VAL A 437 10.88 -47.80 -51.01
CA VAL A 437 10.56 -47.32 -52.39
C VAL A 437 9.20 -47.62 -53.10
N THR A 438 8.60 -46.52 -53.60
CA THR A 438 7.78 -46.26 -54.85
C THR A 438 6.24 -46.22 -54.92
N HIS A 439 5.80 -45.12 -55.60
CA HIS A 439 4.68 -44.87 -56.53
C HIS A 439 3.22 -44.88 -56.02
N ALA A 440 2.48 -43.75 -56.14
CA ALA A 440 1.54 -43.34 -57.24
C ALA A 440 0.20 -44.12 -57.16
N ARG A 441 -1.01 -43.63 -57.44
CA ARG A 441 -1.62 -42.39 -57.98
C ARG A 441 -3.16 -42.56 -57.79
N GLU A 442 -3.91 -41.47 -57.99
CA GLU A 442 -5.33 -41.40 -58.45
C GLU A 442 -6.51 -41.58 -57.46
N GLY A 443 -7.47 -40.63 -57.55
CA GLY A 443 -8.81 -40.63 -56.93
C GLY A 443 -9.84 -41.43 -57.77
N PRO A 444 -11.15 -41.09 -57.86
CA PRO A 444 -11.84 -39.86 -57.43
C PRO A 444 -13.22 -40.10 -56.73
N ALA A 445 -13.98 -39.01 -56.58
CA ALA A 445 -15.22 -38.79 -55.84
C ALA A 445 -16.54 -39.17 -56.57
N CYS A 446 -17.65 -39.27 -55.80
CA CYS A 446 -19.08 -38.93 -56.07
C CYS A 446 -19.96 -39.74 -55.06
N ALA A 447 -21.18 -39.41 -54.61
CA ALA A 447 -22.22 -38.44 -54.93
C ALA A 447 -23.28 -38.50 -53.79
N SER A 448 -23.87 -37.38 -53.32
CA SER A 448 -25.28 -36.96 -53.57
C SER A 448 -26.23 -37.02 -52.34
N PRO A 449 -27.34 -36.22 -52.32
CA PRO A 449 -28.00 -35.69 -51.11
C PRO A 449 -29.51 -36.02 -50.97
N SER A 450 -30.15 -35.51 -49.88
CA SER A 450 -31.60 -35.12 -49.67
C SER A 450 -32.21 -35.73 -48.38
N PRO A 451 -33.44 -35.35 -47.92
CA PRO A 451 -34.08 -34.03 -47.70
C PRO A 451 -34.82 -33.93 -46.31
N GLY A 452 -35.46 -32.80 -45.96
CA GLY A 452 -36.53 -32.79 -44.93
C GLY A 452 -36.90 -31.46 -44.24
N HIS A 453 -38.12 -30.98 -44.49
CA HIS A 453 -38.89 -29.87 -43.88
C HIS A 453 -39.31 -30.14 -42.39
N PRO A 454 -39.86 -29.18 -41.56
CA PRO A 454 -41.12 -28.45 -41.84
C PRO A 454 -41.46 -27.09 -41.15
N HIS A 455 -42.52 -26.48 -41.71
CA HIS A 455 -43.66 -25.68 -41.21
C HIS A 455 -43.63 -24.53 -40.15
N HIS A 456 -44.41 -23.50 -40.56
CA HIS A 456 -45.04 -22.34 -39.91
C HIS A 456 -45.72 -22.49 -38.54
N SER A 457 -45.73 -21.37 -37.76
CA SER A 457 -46.97 -20.62 -37.41
C SER A 457 -46.67 -19.26 -36.76
N LYS A 458 -47.45 -18.24 -37.13
CA LYS A 458 -47.44 -16.83 -36.68
C LYS A 458 -48.53 -16.59 -35.63
N LYS A 459 -48.38 -15.59 -34.75
CA LYS A 459 -49.51 -14.74 -34.28
C LYS A 459 -49.05 -13.32 -33.88
N LYS A 460 -49.62 -12.32 -34.61
CA LYS A 460 -50.14 -10.97 -34.23
C LYS A 460 -49.23 -10.03 -33.38
N MET A 461 -49.20 -8.69 -33.53
CA MET A 461 -50.18 -7.74 -34.05
C MET A 461 -49.55 -6.34 -34.28
N LYS A 462 -49.99 -5.68 -35.37
CA LYS A 462 -50.26 -4.24 -35.61
C LYS A 462 -49.20 -3.13 -35.37
N ARG A 463 -48.79 -2.56 -36.51
CA ARG A 463 -48.34 -1.17 -36.75
C ARG A 463 -49.51 -0.17 -36.74
N GLN A 464 -49.20 1.09 -36.44
CA GLN A 464 -49.48 2.32 -37.24
C GLN A 464 -48.65 3.47 -36.61
N ARG A 465 -47.53 3.93 -37.20
CA ARG A 465 -47.34 5.03 -38.19
C ARG A 465 -48.02 6.35 -37.77
N ARG A 466 -47.44 7.55 -37.85
CA ARG A 466 -46.12 8.11 -38.26
C ARG A 466 -46.22 9.65 -38.05
N PHE A 467 -45.07 10.34 -38.16
CA PHE A 467 -44.82 11.70 -38.68
C PHE A 467 -44.32 12.78 -37.68
N THR A 468 -43.00 12.96 -37.67
CA THR A 468 -42.22 14.22 -37.57
C THR A 468 -42.58 15.17 -38.73
N PRO A 469 -42.36 16.52 -38.71
CA PRO A 469 -41.06 17.18 -38.41
C PRO A 469 -41.02 18.67 -37.89
N VAL A 470 -39.91 19.05 -37.23
CA VAL A 470 -38.97 20.20 -37.44
C VAL A 470 -39.44 21.71 -37.50
N ILE A 471 -38.95 22.49 -36.51
CA ILE A 471 -38.33 23.86 -36.48
C ILE A 471 -39.16 25.20 -36.46
N ALA A 472 -38.74 26.04 -35.47
CA ALA A 472 -38.63 27.52 -35.36
C ALA A 472 -39.80 28.39 -34.85
N GLY A 473 -39.49 29.26 -33.86
CA GLY A 473 -40.01 30.63 -33.80
C GLY A 473 -40.54 31.17 -32.46
N GLY A 474 -39.63 31.54 -31.53
CA GLY A 474 -39.68 32.70 -30.62
C GLY A 474 -40.93 33.08 -29.81
N ALA A 475 -40.81 33.02 -28.47
CA ALA A 475 -41.13 34.14 -27.56
C ALA A 475 -40.56 33.85 -26.16
N MET A 476 -39.55 34.63 -25.76
CA MET A 476 -38.98 34.67 -24.41
C MET A 476 -39.97 35.28 -23.44
N LEU A 477 -40.21 34.62 -22.31
CA LEU A 477 -40.45 35.26 -21.03
C LEU A 477 -39.57 34.55 -20.00
N ALA A 478 -38.64 35.33 -19.45
CA ALA A 478 -37.52 34.89 -18.66
C ALA A 478 -37.95 34.14 -17.39
N ILE A 479 -37.77 32.82 -17.39
CA ILE A 479 -37.44 32.10 -16.17
C ILE A 479 -35.94 32.36 -16.01
N GLY A 480 -35.58 33.25 -15.08
CA GLY A 480 -34.19 33.48 -14.72
C GLY A 480 -33.54 32.14 -14.41
N ALA A 481 -32.69 31.66 -15.32
CA ALA A 481 -31.82 30.54 -15.05
C ALA A 481 -30.96 30.95 -13.86
N CYS A 482 -31.25 30.39 -12.69
CA CYS A 482 -30.29 30.33 -11.61
C CYS A 482 -29.12 29.48 -12.12
N HIS A 483 -28.19 30.12 -12.82
CA HIS A 483 -26.88 29.55 -13.05
C HIS A 483 -26.12 29.64 -11.73
N ALA A 484 -26.40 28.73 -10.80
CA ALA A 484 -25.51 28.45 -9.68
C ALA A 484 -24.26 27.76 -10.28
N GLN A 485 -23.30 28.55 -10.74
CA GLN A 485 -22.06 28.02 -11.30
C GLN A 485 -21.24 27.43 -10.15
N SER A 486 -21.33 26.12 -9.95
CA SER A 486 -20.50 25.40 -8.99
C SER A 486 -19.05 25.41 -9.48
N SER A 487 -18.19 26.20 -8.81
CA SER A 487 -16.75 26.23 -9.10
C SER A 487 -15.99 25.39 -8.08
N VAL A 488 -15.18 24.46 -8.55
CA VAL A 488 -14.17 23.79 -7.72
C VAL A 488 -12.94 24.68 -7.65
N THR A 489 -12.51 25.00 -6.43
CA THR A 489 -11.30 25.78 -6.16
C THR A 489 -10.20 24.86 -5.66
N LEU A 490 -9.07 24.84 -6.38
CA LEU A 490 -7.80 24.37 -5.84
C LEU A 490 -7.20 25.47 -4.96
N PHE A 491 -6.69 25.10 -3.79
CA PHE A 491 -5.97 26.02 -2.91
C PHE A 491 -4.78 25.31 -2.27
N GLY A 492 -3.77 26.09 -1.89
CA GLY A 492 -2.63 25.51 -1.20
C GLY A 492 -1.78 26.51 -0.42
N LEU A 493 -0.89 25.95 0.39
CA LEU A 493 0.14 26.67 1.10
C LEU A 493 1.38 25.78 1.18
N ILE A 494 2.53 26.37 0.88
CA ILE A 494 3.85 25.76 1.04
C ILE A 494 4.64 26.60 2.04
N ASP A 495 5.21 25.94 3.04
CA ASP A 495 6.04 26.54 4.07
C ASP A 495 7.26 25.65 4.29
N THR A 496 8.44 26.20 3.98
CA THR A 496 9.71 25.49 4.12
C THR A 496 10.80 26.44 4.62
N GLY A 497 11.72 25.89 5.41
CA GLY A 497 12.84 26.66 5.95
C GLY A 497 13.93 25.77 6.52
N VAL A 498 15.03 26.38 6.94
CA VAL A 498 16.09 25.70 7.67
C VAL A 498 15.79 25.82 9.16
N ALA A 499 15.83 24.70 9.87
CA ALA A 499 15.67 24.64 11.32
C ALA A 499 16.89 24.02 11.99
N HIS A 500 17.31 24.62 13.10
CA HIS A 500 18.33 24.09 13.99
C HIS A 500 17.71 23.75 15.34
N TYR A 501 17.87 22.50 15.78
CA TYR A 501 17.36 21.96 17.03
C TYR A 501 18.52 21.55 17.92
N ARG A 502 18.48 21.92 19.20
CA ARG A 502 19.51 21.55 20.18
C ARG A 502 18.88 21.02 21.45
N VAL A 503 19.30 19.84 21.88
CA VAL A 503 19.02 19.28 23.19
C VAL A 503 20.29 19.41 24.02
N HIS A 504 20.23 20.24 25.07
CA HIS A 504 21.39 20.49 25.92
C HIS A 504 21.81 19.18 26.61
N GLY A 505 23.11 18.86 26.61
CA GLY A 505 23.62 17.60 27.15
C GLY A 505 23.47 16.37 26.24
N LYS A 506 22.93 16.52 25.02
CA LYS A 506 22.76 15.41 24.05
C LYS A 506 23.34 15.70 22.67
N GLY A 507 23.03 16.86 22.08
CA GLY A 507 23.51 17.21 20.74
C GLY A 507 22.60 18.20 20.00
N SER A 508 22.86 18.37 18.71
CA SER A 508 22.09 19.26 17.83
C SER A 508 21.88 18.67 16.45
N GLN A 509 20.82 19.11 15.78
CA GLN A 509 20.46 18.74 14.41
C GLN A 509 20.15 20.01 13.62
N THR A 510 20.65 20.11 12.39
CA THR A 510 20.18 21.09 11.41
C THR A 510 19.51 20.34 10.28
N ALA A 511 18.32 20.76 9.88
CA ALA A 511 17.55 20.13 8.82
C ALA A 511 16.78 21.18 8.01
N LEU A 512 16.47 20.83 6.76
CA LEU A 512 15.33 21.44 6.10
C LEU A 512 14.07 21.00 6.84
N ALA A 513 13.16 21.92 7.11
CA ALA A 513 11.94 21.68 7.86
C ALA A 513 10.76 22.29 7.11
N SER A 514 9.69 21.51 7.00
CA SER A 514 8.37 22.01 6.60
C SER A 514 7.65 22.65 7.80
N ASP A 515 6.62 23.44 7.51
CA ASP A 515 5.63 23.90 8.49
C ASP A 515 6.20 24.80 9.58
N GLY A 516 7.12 25.70 9.23
CA GLY A 516 7.79 26.56 10.19
C GLY A 516 6.93 27.73 10.70
N LEU A 517 6.05 28.28 9.86
CA LEU A 517 5.10 29.35 10.20
C LEU A 517 3.64 28.90 10.04
N ALA A 518 3.34 28.05 9.07
CA ALA A 518 2.02 27.48 8.81
C ALA A 518 2.11 26.09 8.18
N SER A 519 1.15 25.20 8.47
CA SER A 519 1.21 23.84 7.93
C SER A 519 0.96 23.79 6.43
N SER A 520 1.89 23.19 5.70
CA SER A 520 1.86 22.97 4.26
C SER A 520 0.75 22.01 3.86
N ARG A 521 0.02 22.36 2.81
CA ARG A 521 -1.23 21.67 2.44
C ARG A 521 -1.65 21.97 1.00
N LEU A 522 -2.36 21.01 0.42
CA LEU A 522 -3.06 21.14 -0.85
C LEU A 522 -4.51 20.72 -0.65
N GLY A 523 -5.46 21.44 -1.23
CA GLY A 523 -6.86 21.06 -1.12
C GLY A 523 -7.73 21.52 -2.27
N PHE A 524 -8.91 20.89 -2.32
CA PHE A 524 -10.00 21.17 -3.23
C PHE A 524 -11.24 21.47 -2.41
N ARG A 525 -11.96 22.54 -2.78
CA ARG A 525 -13.25 22.87 -2.17
C ARG A 525 -14.23 23.32 -3.23
N GLY A 526 -15.51 23.09 -2.99
CA GLY A 526 -16.59 23.55 -3.85
C GLY A 526 -17.81 23.90 -3.02
N GLN A 527 -18.61 24.84 -3.53
CA GLN A 527 -19.90 25.19 -2.97
C GLN A 527 -20.90 25.36 -4.12
N GLU A 528 -22.09 24.80 -3.91
CA GLU A 528 -23.23 24.87 -4.80
C GLU A 528 -24.37 25.58 -4.06
N ASP A 529 -24.91 26.63 -4.68
CA ASP A 529 -26.14 27.27 -4.20
C ASP A 529 -27.33 26.41 -4.61
N LEU A 530 -28.11 25.97 -3.61
CA LEU A 530 -29.30 25.14 -3.81
C LEU A 530 -30.59 25.98 -3.86
N GLY A 531 -30.48 27.30 -3.76
CA GLY A 531 -31.59 28.24 -3.71
C GLY A 531 -32.21 28.39 -2.33
N GLY A 532 -32.99 29.45 -2.12
CA GLY A 532 -33.70 29.69 -0.85
C GLY A 532 -32.78 29.89 0.37
N GLY A 533 -31.52 30.30 0.16
CA GLY A 533 -30.52 30.45 1.21
C GLY A 533 -29.84 29.14 1.64
N LEU A 534 -30.09 28.04 0.93
CA LEU A 534 -29.46 26.74 1.16
C LEU A 534 -28.24 26.56 0.25
N SER A 535 -27.17 25.92 0.74
CA SER A 535 -26.02 25.55 -0.07
C SER A 535 -25.45 24.20 0.33
N ALA A 536 -24.95 23.45 -0.66
CA ALA A 536 -24.14 22.25 -0.43
C ALA A 536 -22.67 22.56 -0.70
N GLY A 537 -21.76 21.86 -0.03
CA GLY A 537 -20.34 22.05 -0.25
C GLY A 537 -19.49 20.86 0.15
N PHE A 538 -18.27 20.82 -0.36
CA PHE A 538 -17.27 19.82 0.01
C PHE A 538 -15.90 20.46 0.29
N TRP A 539 -15.08 19.76 1.08
CA TRP A 539 -13.70 20.12 1.38
C TRP A 539 -12.83 18.87 1.47
N LEU A 540 -11.80 18.81 0.63
CA LEU A 540 -10.78 17.76 0.62
C LEU A 540 -9.41 18.42 0.78
N GLU A 541 -8.63 18.02 1.78
CA GLU A 541 -7.33 18.62 2.09
C GLU A 541 -6.31 17.55 2.51
N ALA A 542 -5.13 17.62 1.88
CA ALA A 542 -3.97 16.78 2.13
C ALA A 542 -2.82 17.56 2.77
N SER A 543 -2.00 16.86 3.56
CA SER A 543 -0.72 17.37 4.02
C SER A 543 0.30 17.37 2.87
N LEU A 544 1.21 18.33 2.89
CA LEU A 544 2.38 18.35 2.02
C LEU A 544 3.63 18.41 2.90
N ALA A 545 4.58 17.50 2.69
CA ALA A 545 5.92 17.60 3.27
C ALA A 545 6.88 17.94 2.12
N VAL A 546 7.36 19.18 2.09
CA VAL A 546 8.21 19.68 0.99
C VAL A 546 9.63 19.17 1.10
N ASP A 547 10.07 18.87 2.32
CA ASP A 547 11.36 18.27 2.65
C ASP A 547 11.42 16.76 2.35
N ASN A 548 10.29 16.04 2.39
CA ASN A 548 10.25 14.59 2.13
C ASN A 548 8.84 14.09 1.69
N PRO A 549 8.48 14.18 0.39
CA PRO A 549 7.12 13.90 -0.09
C PRO A 549 6.85 12.39 -0.20
N THR A 550 6.55 11.76 0.93
CA THR A 550 6.35 10.29 1.02
C THR A 550 4.88 9.85 1.04
N SER A 551 3.94 10.77 1.27
CA SER A 551 2.50 10.48 1.28
C SER A 551 1.64 11.68 0.82
N PHE A 552 0.57 11.38 0.09
CA PHE A 552 -0.52 12.30 -0.22
C PHE A 552 -1.84 11.62 0.15
N ASP A 553 -2.35 11.93 1.33
CA ASP A 553 -3.65 11.46 1.82
C ASP A 553 -4.56 12.65 2.14
N LEU A 554 -5.88 12.46 2.02
CA LEU A 554 -6.86 13.49 2.36
C LEU A 554 -7.19 13.50 3.86
N ALA A 555 -6.20 13.17 4.72
CA ALA A 555 -6.43 12.97 6.14
C ALA A 555 -6.52 14.29 6.94
N ARG A 556 -6.24 15.46 6.35
CA ARG A 556 -6.38 16.74 7.05
C ARG A 556 -7.83 17.19 7.14
N ARG A 557 -8.59 17.09 6.07
CA ARG A 557 -10.04 17.34 6.10
C ARG A 557 -10.70 16.71 4.89
N SER A 558 -11.76 15.96 5.14
CA SER A 558 -12.55 15.29 4.10
C SER A 558 -14.01 15.35 4.51
N THR A 559 -14.74 16.34 3.99
CA THR A 559 -16.12 16.62 4.44
C THR A 559 -17.05 16.98 3.30
N VAL A 560 -18.33 16.61 3.46
CA VAL A 560 -19.48 17.17 2.74
C VAL A 560 -20.35 17.94 3.73
N SER A 561 -21.01 18.99 3.28
CA SER A 561 -21.82 19.87 4.13
C SER A 561 -23.07 20.37 3.44
N LEU A 562 -24.10 20.62 4.25
CA LEU A 562 -25.32 21.32 3.87
C LEU A 562 -25.48 22.50 4.84
N ALA A 563 -25.64 23.72 4.31
CA ALA A 563 -25.73 24.94 5.09
C ALA A 563 -26.97 25.75 4.71
N GLY A 564 -27.56 26.45 5.69
CA GLY A 564 -28.66 27.39 5.50
C GLY A 564 -28.76 28.40 6.64
N PRO A 565 -29.88 29.13 6.76
CA PRO A 565 -30.10 30.08 7.87
C PRO A 565 -30.03 29.44 9.26
N TRP A 566 -30.27 28.14 9.33
CA TRP A 566 -30.20 27.33 10.54
C TRP A 566 -28.76 26.93 10.93
N GLY A 567 -27.75 27.25 10.14
CA GLY A 567 -26.35 26.87 10.39
C GLY A 567 -25.85 25.87 9.35
N GLU A 568 -24.91 25.01 9.74
CA GLU A 568 -24.28 24.03 8.84
C GLU A 568 -24.23 22.65 9.47
N LEU A 569 -24.71 21.64 8.73
CA LEU A 569 -24.48 20.23 9.02
C LEU A 569 -23.34 19.73 8.15
N ARG A 570 -22.28 19.21 8.77
CA ARG A 570 -21.07 18.73 8.11
C ARG A 570 -20.80 17.27 8.47
N LEU A 571 -20.58 16.45 7.46
CA LEU A 571 -20.32 15.01 7.59
C LEU A 571 -18.90 14.69 7.11
N GLY A 572 -18.20 13.82 7.83
CA GLY A 572 -16.89 13.29 7.43
C GLY A 572 -15.81 13.46 8.50
N ARG A 573 -14.59 13.79 8.07
CA ARG A 573 -13.43 14.00 8.93
C ARG A 573 -13.08 15.47 9.04
N ASP A 574 -13.13 16.01 10.26
CA ASP A 574 -12.89 17.43 10.52
C ASP A 574 -12.21 17.68 11.88
N TYR A 575 -11.78 18.91 12.10
CA TYR A 575 -11.20 19.38 13.35
C TYR A 575 -12.16 19.24 14.52
N THR A 576 -11.60 18.87 15.67
CA THR A 576 -12.37 18.75 16.91
C THR A 576 -12.65 20.11 17.55
N PRO A 577 -13.80 20.28 18.23
CA PRO A 577 -14.11 21.51 18.95
C PRO A 577 -13.02 21.98 19.92
N THR A 578 -12.37 21.04 20.61
CA THR A 578 -11.27 21.32 21.54
C THR A 578 -10.00 21.76 20.83
N TYR A 579 -9.67 21.17 19.68
CA TYR A 579 -8.56 21.65 18.85
C TYR A 579 -8.81 23.07 18.33
N LEU A 580 -10.04 23.40 17.92
CA LEU A 580 -10.34 24.74 17.40
C LEU A 580 -10.17 25.85 18.45
N ILE A 581 -10.58 25.62 19.70
CA ILE A 581 -10.27 26.56 20.80
C ILE A 581 -8.77 26.64 21.04
N GLN A 582 -8.07 25.51 20.95
CA GLN A 582 -6.62 25.54 21.05
C GLN A 582 -6.00 26.33 19.89
N SER A 583 -6.42 26.14 18.64
CA SER A 583 -5.88 26.87 17.49
C SER A 583 -6.17 28.37 17.54
N ASP A 584 -7.32 28.76 18.10
CA ASP A 584 -7.75 30.16 18.14
C ASP A 584 -7.06 31.00 19.22
N PHE A 585 -6.41 30.36 20.21
CA PHE A 585 -5.90 31.02 21.44
C PHE A 585 -4.53 30.52 21.96
N SER A 586 -3.87 29.56 21.31
CA SER A 586 -2.65 28.90 21.83
C SER A 586 -1.33 29.66 21.63
N GLY A 587 -1.37 30.88 21.11
CA GLY A 587 -0.19 31.67 20.78
C GLY A 587 0.01 31.80 19.25
N PRO A 588 0.92 32.70 18.82
CA PRO A 588 1.03 33.14 17.42
C PRO A 588 1.36 32.03 16.41
N TRP A 589 1.97 30.94 16.86
CA TRP A 589 2.41 29.83 15.98
C TRP A 589 1.49 28.62 16.02
N VAL A 590 0.61 28.52 17.02
CA VAL A 590 -0.32 27.40 17.19
C VAL A 590 0.45 26.06 17.25
N THR A 591 0.52 25.32 16.14
CA THR A 591 1.16 24.00 15.99
C THR A 591 2.48 24.01 15.20
N ASN A 592 3.00 25.18 14.80
CA ASN A 592 3.98 25.27 13.71
C ASN A 592 5.38 25.66 14.19
N GLY A 593 6.39 25.05 13.56
CA GLY A 593 7.81 25.33 13.75
C GLY A 593 8.33 25.24 15.18
N VAL A 594 9.49 25.84 15.41
CA VAL A 594 10.12 25.90 16.75
C VAL A 594 9.29 26.73 17.73
N GLY A 595 8.43 27.63 17.23
CA GLY A 595 7.54 28.49 18.02
C GLY A 595 6.27 27.82 18.54
N GLU A 596 6.00 26.56 18.17
CA GLU A 596 4.80 25.81 18.54
C GLU A 596 4.40 25.96 20.02
N SER A 597 3.09 26.05 20.30
CA SER A 597 2.58 26.09 21.66
C SER A 597 3.02 24.88 22.50
N ILE A 598 3.59 25.12 23.68
CA ILE A 598 3.97 24.03 24.58
C ILE A 598 2.76 23.25 25.09
N VAL A 599 1.57 23.86 25.11
CA VAL A 599 0.31 23.17 25.44
C VAL A 599 -0.01 22.12 24.38
N TYR A 600 0.21 22.43 23.09
CA TYR A 600 0.06 21.46 22.01
C TYR A 600 1.10 20.34 22.09
N ARG A 601 2.39 20.70 22.21
CA ARG A 601 3.49 19.73 22.37
C ARG A 601 3.21 18.78 23.53
N GLY A 602 2.80 19.32 24.68
CA GLY A 602 2.51 18.55 25.88
C GLY A 602 1.32 17.61 25.72
N ARG A 603 0.25 18.05 25.06
CA ARG A 603 -0.90 17.21 24.71
C ARG A 603 -0.51 16.08 23.76
N ALA A 604 0.29 16.36 22.72
CA ALA A 604 0.80 15.33 21.83
C ALA A 604 1.60 14.24 22.59
N THR A 605 2.42 14.64 23.57
CA THR A 605 3.12 13.68 24.46
C THR A 605 2.17 12.91 25.38
N LEU A 606 1.13 13.57 25.93
CA LEU A 606 0.14 12.93 26.80
C LEU A 606 -0.59 11.79 26.08
N TYR A 607 -0.97 12.02 24.83
CA TYR A 607 -1.69 11.04 24.01
C TYR A 607 -0.76 9.98 23.42
N GLY A 608 0.53 10.28 23.17
CA GLY A 608 1.56 9.29 22.77
C GLY A 608 1.59 8.96 21.27
N SER A 609 2.78 8.61 20.74
CA SER A 609 3.01 8.28 19.32
C SER A 609 2.27 7.00 18.86
N ALA A 610 2.09 6.02 19.77
CA ALA A 610 1.26 4.83 19.52
C ALA A 610 -0.22 5.13 19.27
N ASN A 611 -0.67 6.36 19.55
CA ASN A 611 -2.04 6.83 19.33
C ASN A 611 -2.14 7.86 18.18
N ALA A 612 -1.09 8.03 17.38
CA ALA A 612 -1.07 9.00 16.26
C ALA A 612 -2.14 8.71 15.18
N GLY A 613 -2.60 7.46 15.06
CA GLY A 613 -3.70 7.09 14.16
C GLY A 613 -5.11 7.21 14.77
N GLN A 614 -5.24 7.43 16.09
CA GLN A 614 -6.51 7.29 16.81
C GLN A 614 -6.83 8.45 17.77
N SER A 615 -5.88 9.36 18.07
CA SER A 615 -6.21 10.49 18.95
C SER A 615 -7.13 11.48 18.23
N SER A 616 -8.39 11.53 18.67
CA SER A 616 -9.35 12.62 18.37
C SER A 616 -8.93 13.98 18.95
N HIS A 617 -7.65 14.14 19.30
CA HIS A 617 -7.11 15.38 19.82
C HIS A 617 -7.23 16.51 18.78
N VAL A 618 -6.84 16.25 17.53
CA VAL A 618 -6.83 17.27 16.46
C VAL A 618 -8.04 17.14 15.56
N ARG A 619 -8.40 15.92 15.15
CA ARG A 619 -9.48 15.63 14.21
C ARG A 619 -10.18 14.34 14.55
N VAL A 620 -11.44 14.23 14.17
CA VAL A 620 -12.23 13.00 14.31
C VAL A 620 -12.80 12.58 12.95
N SER A 621 -12.71 11.27 12.66
CA SER A 621 -13.32 10.65 11.46
C SER A 621 -14.74 10.19 11.74
N ASN A 622 -15.48 9.81 10.70
CA ASN A 622 -16.85 9.28 10.81
C ASN A 622 -17.75 10.18 11.68
N SER A 623 -17.66 11.50 11.46
CA SER A 623 -18.26 12.49 12.34
C SER A 623 -19.43 13.22 11.69
N VAL A 624 -20.40 13.55 12.54
CA VAL A 624 -21.50 14.47 12.27
C VAL A 624 -21.23 15.73 13.10
N GLY A 625 -21.05 16.86 12.43
CA GLY A 625 -20.84 18.17 13.05
C GLY A 625 -21.98 19.12 12.72
N TYR A 626 -22.44 19.86 13.73
CA TYR A 626 -23.39 20.95 13.57
C TYR A 626 -22.74 22.26 14.00
N PHE A 627 -22.76 23.27 13.14
CA PHE A 627 -22.21 24.60 13.38
C PHE A 627 -23.34 25.62 13.47
N LEU A 628 -23.26 26.49 14.46
CA LEU A 628 -24.25 27.53 14.68
C LEU A 628 -24.31 28.54 13.50
N PRO A 629 -25.48 29.15 13.26
CA PRO A 629 -25.63 30.27 12.33
C PRO A 629 -24.61 31.39 12.59
N ARG A 630 -24.23 32.10 11.52
CA ARG A 630 -23.20 33.17 11.59
C ARG A 630 -23.73 34.49 12.15
N ASP A 631 -25.04 34.65 12.22
CA ASP A 631 -25.78 35.89 12.53
C ASP A 631 -26.25 35.98 13.99
N LEU A 632 -25.69 35.17 14.89
CA LEU A 632 -26.04 35.16 16.32
C LEU A 632 -25.35 36.26 17.14
N GLY A 633 -25.23 37.49 16.62
CA GLY A 633 -24.75 38.64 17.40
C GLY A 633 -23.34 38.45 18.02
N GLY A 634 -22.45 37.74 17.33
CA GLY A 634 -21.07 37.48 17.80
C GLY A 634 -20.87 36.11 18.46
N PHE A 635 -21.95 35.35 18.72
CA PHE A 635 -21.84 33.96 19.16
C PHE A 635 -21.48 33.03 18.00
N SER A 636 -20.65 32.03 18.32
CA SER A 636 -20.30 30.93 17.40
C SER A 636 -20.20 29.63 18.19
N GLY A 637 -20.50 28.50 17.55
CA GLY A 637 -20.46 27.23 18.25
C GLY A 637 -20.46 26.05 17.30
N GLN A 638 -20.03 24.91 17.83
CA GLN A 638 -20.00 23.65 17.10
C GLN A 638 -20.26 22.52 18.08
N PHE A 639 -21.12 21.58 17.68
CA PHE A 639 -21.29 20.28 18.31
C PHE A 639 -20.83 19.21 17.33
N GLN A 640 -20.13 18.19 17.81
CA GLN A 640 -19.60 17.13 16.96
C GLN A 640 -19.72 15.79 17.66
N TYR A 641 -20.18 14.79 16.92
CA TYR A 641 -20.26 13.41 17.34
C TYR A 641 -19.53 12.51 16.35
N GLY A 642 -18.60 11.69 16.83
CA GLY A 642 -17.89 10.67 16.05
C GLY A 642 -18.48 9.29 16.32
N LEU A 643 -18.97 8.65 15.26
CA LEU A 643 -19.60 7.33 15.31
C LEU A 643 -18.53 6.22 15.40
N PRO A 644 -18.77 5.15 16.18
CA PRO A 644 -17.87 4.01 16.25
C PRO A 644 -18.01 3.13 14.99
N GLU A 645 -16.89 2.69 14.40
CA GLU A 645 -16.86 1.76 13.26
C GLU A 645 -16.75 0.28 13.72
N ALA A 646 -17.66 -0.17 14.58
CA ALA A 646 -17.69 -1.59 14.99
C ALA A 646 -19.12 -2.11 15.18
N VAL A 647 -19.44 -3.21 14.49
CA VAL A 647 -20.78 -3.83 14.47
C VAL A 647 -21.15 -4.47 15.82
N ASP A 648 -20.17 -4.96 16.60
CA ASP A 648 -20.38 -5.67 17.88
C ASP A 648 -19.76 -4.97 19.10
N GLY A 649 -19.68 -3.63 19.11
CA GLY A 649 -19.03 -2.89 20.18
C GLY A 649 -17.54 -3.24 20.32
N GLY A 650 -16.81 -3.26 19.21
CA GLY A 650 -15.37 -3.55 19.11
C GLY A 650 -14.46 -2.59 19.89
N ASP A 651 -13.22 -2.43 19.46
CA ASP A 651 -12.28 -1.47 20.04
C ASP A 651 -12.50 -0.03 19.53
N ALA A 652 -13.45 0.18 18.61
CA ALA A 652 -13.75 1.46 17.99
C ALA A 652 -14.17 2.54 19.00
N GLU A 653 -13.55 3.71 18.90
CA GLU A 653 -13.80 4.85 19.77
C GLU A 653 -15.06 5.62 19.39
N ARG A 654 -15.66 6.29 20.37
CA ARG A 654 -16.73 7.27 20.18
C ARG A 654 -16.24 8.63 20.62
N TYR A 655 -16.66 9.67 19.90
CA TYR A 655 -16.29 11.04 20.22
C TYR A 655 -17.52 11.91 20.44
N LEU A 656 -17.48 12.75 21.45
CA LEU A 656 -18.45 13.83 21.66
C LEU A 656 -17.70 15.11 22.01
N GLY A 657 -17.95 16.18 21.29
CA GLY A 657 -17.30 17.47 21.53
C GLY A 657 -18.25 18.64 21.30
N GLY A 658 -18.03 19.71 22.04
CA GLY A 658 -18.73 20.97 21.88
C GLY A 658 -17.80 22.16 22.11
N ARG A 659 -18.01 23.24 21.37
CA ARG A 659 -17.40 24.54 21.65
C ARG A 659 -18.42 25.67 21.53
N LEU A 660 -18.20 26.71 22.31
CA LEU A 660 -18.90 27.98 22.22
C LEU A 660 -17.86 29.10 22.26
N GLY A 661 -18.06 30.12 21.42
CA GLY A 661 -17.23 31.32 21.39
C GLY A 661 -18.09 32.56 21.24
N TYR A 662 -17.56 33.68 21.72
CA TYR A 662 -18.18 34.99 21.61
C TYR A 662 -17.13 36.01 21.16
N ARG A 663 -17.52 36.87 20.22
CA ARG A 663 -16.70 37.99 19.72
C ARG A 663 -17.50 39.27 19.75
N GLN A 664 -16.91 40.31 20.36
CA GLN A 664 -17.45 41.66 20.34
C GLN A 664 -16.30 42.65 20.14
N GLY A 665 -16.25 43.29 18.97
CA GLY A 665 -15.13 44.17 18.59
C GLY A 665 -13.77 43.45 18.72
N ALA A 666 -12.88 44.05 19.50
CA ALA A 666 -11.52 43.55 19.76
C ALA A 666 -11.46 42.33 20.70
N PHE A 667 -12.54 42.03 21.44
CA PHE A 667 -12.57 40.95 22.43
C PHE A 667 -13.05 39.63 21.82
N ARG A 668 -12.35 38.53 22.16
CA ARG A 668 -12.73 37.16 21.82
C ARG A 668 -12.60 36.26 23.05
N VAL A 669 -13.57 35.39 23.27
CA VAL A 669 -13.50 34.31 24.26
C VAL A 669 -14.08 33.04 23.66
N GLY A 670 -13.55 31.89 24.06
CA GLY A 670 -14.15 30.61 23.70
C GLY A 670 -13.79 29.50 24.65
N ALA A 671 -14.69 28.54 24.77
CA ALA A 671 -14.49 27.35 25.59
C ALA A 671 -14.93 26.10 24.81
N ALA A 672 -14.24 24.99 25.08
CA ALA A 672 -14.57 23.70 24.50
C ALA A 672 -14.45 22.59 25.54
N TYR A 673 -15.28 21.59 25.36
CA TYR A 673 -15.23 20.33 26.09
C TYR A 673 -15.34 19.18 25.10
N SER A 674 -14.56 18.12 25.31
CA SER A 674 -14.72 16.88 24.57
C SER A 674 -14.50 15.66 25.45
N ARG A 675 -15.14 14.58 25.03
CA ARG A 675 -15.00 13.26 25.61
C ARG A 675 -14.76 12.24 24.49
N THR A 676 -13.65 11.53 24.57
CA THR A 676 -13.35 10.37 23.72
C THR A 676 -13.48 9.12 24.56
N MET A 677 -14.33 8.19 24.14
CA MET A 677 -14.62 6.96 24.85
C MET A 677 -14.07 5.80 24.05
N GLY A 678 -13.16 5.03 24.64
CA GLY A 678 -12.62 3.82 24.05
C GLY A 678 -13.69 2.75 23.89
N GLY A 679 -13.57 1.92 22.86
CA GLY A 679 -14.44 0.75 22.69
C GLY A 679 -14.27 -0.24 23.86
N PRO A 680 -15.32 -1.00 24.24
CA PRO A 680 -15.23 -1.90 25.40
C PRO A 680 -14.26 -3.07 25.19
N LYS A 681 -13.86 -3.37 23.95
CA LYS A 681 -12.81 -4.34 23.61
C LYS A 681 -11.43 -3.69 23.35
N ALA A 682 -11.25 -2.41 23.66
CA ALA A 682 -9.97 -1.72 23.43
C ALA A 682 -8.83 -2.38 24.24
N PRO A 683 -7.64 -2.56 23.63
CA PRO A 683 -6.47 -3.12 24.31
C PRO A 683 -6.12 -2.36 25.60
N THR A 684 -5.49 -3.04 26.55
CA THR A 684 -5.13 -2.45 27.85
C THR A 684 -4.12 -1.29 27.74
N THR A 685 -3.47 -1.17 26.59
CA THR A 685 -2.54 -0.10 26.23
C THR A 685 -3.21 1.19 25.77
N ARG A 686 -4.54 1.18 25.53
CA ARG A 686 -5.30 2.35 25.07
C ARG A 686 -6.08 3.03 26.21
N PRO A 687 -6.30 4.36 26.12
CA PRO A 687 -7.22 5.05 27.01
C PRO A 687 -8.64 4.49 26.95
N ARG A 688 -9.28 4.34 28.11
CA ARG A 688 -10.72 4.05 28.22
C ARG A 688 -11.56 5.29 28.04
N ASP A 689 -11.09 6.42 28.56
CA ASP A 689 -11.82 7.69 28.56
C ASP A 689 -10.83 8.84 28.52
N ILE A 690 -11.04 9.80 27.63
CA ILE A 690 -10.28 11.06 27.57
C ILE A 690 -11.27 12.18 27.70
N ARG A 691 -11.11 13.03 28.72
CA ARG A 691 -11.87 14.26 28.88
C ARG A 691 -10.93 15.43 28.72
N SER A 692 -11.30 16.36 27.85
CA SER A 692 -10.52 17.52 27.52
C SER A 692 -11.36 18.77 27.65
N ALA A 693 -10.84 19.77 28.37
CA ALA A 693 -11.45 21.07 28.51
C ALA A 693 -10.43 22.16 28.13
N SER A 694 -10.89 23.21 27.48
CA SER A 694 -10.04 24.35 27.12
C SER A 694 -10.85 25.64 27.15
N ILE A 695 -10.24 26.71 27.64
CA ILE A 695 -10.79 28.06 27.60
C ILE A 695 -9.70 29.01 27.10
N GLY A 696 -10.06 29.87 26.17
CA GLY A 696 -9.17 30.87 25.61
C GLY A 696 -9.82 32.25 25.58
N VAL A 697 -8.98 33.26 25.70
CA VAL A 697 -9.36 34.67 25.65
C VAL A 697 -8.35 35.44 24.82
N ALA A 698 -8.80 36.41 24.05
CA ALA A 698 -7.93 37.31 23.31
C ALA A 698 -8.51 38.72 23.27
N TYR A 699 -7.62 39.71 23.21
CA TYR A 699 -7.97 41.11 23.05
C TYR A 699 -6.98 41.79 22.11
N ASP A 700 -7.51 42.53 21.14
CA ASP A 700 -6.72 43.35 20.23
C ASP A 700 -6.70 44.83 20.67
N PHE A 701 -5.54 45.30 21.14
CA PHE A 701 -5.36 46.70 21.55
C PHE A 701 -5.02 47.61 20.35
N GLY A 702 -4.99 47.08 19.12
CA GLY A 702 -4.59 47.79 17.91
C GLY A 702 -3.07 47.90 17.76
N VAL A 703 -2.37 48.25 18.84
CA VAL A 703 -0.89 48.26 18.88
C VAL A 703 -0.30 46.88 19.20
N ALA A 704 -1.08 45.99 19.79
CA ALA A 704 -0.71 44.61 20.09
C ALA A 704 -1.96 43.76 20.29
N SER A 705 -1.94 42.53 19.81
CA SER A 705 -2.96 41.52 20.11
C SER A 705 -2.41 40.55 21.14
N VAL A 706 -3.15 40.35 22.23
CA VAL A 706 -2.79 39.42 23.32
C VAL A 706 -3.80 38.29 23.36
N GLU A 707 -3.32 37.07 23.55
CA GLU A 707 -4.16 35.88 23.72
C GLU A 707 -3.64 34.97 24.82
N ALA A 708 -4.55 34.25 25.45
CA ALA A 708 -4.22 33.27 26.47
C ALA A 708 -5.11 32.03 26.33
N LEU A 709 -4.55 30.87 26.65
CA LEU A 709 -5.21 29.57 26.66
C LEU A 709 -4.91 28.86 27.97
N TYR A 710 -5.95 28.28 28.58
CA TYR A 710 -5.83 27.27 29.62
C TYR A 710 -6.47 25.96 29.15
N ALA A 711 -5.78 24.85 29.41
CA ALA A 711 -6.15 23.52 28.95
C ALA A 711 -5.96 22.50 30.07
N GLN A 712 -6.94 21.59 30.22
CA GLN A 712 -6.84 20.46 31.13
C GLN A 712 -7.34 19.20 30.44
N ASP A 713 -6.59 18.10 30.61
CA ASP A 713 -7.01 16.79 30.15
C ASP A 713 -6.91 15.75 31.27
N ARG A 714 -7.87 14.84 31.27
CA ARG A 714 -7.89 13.65 32.12
C ARG A 714 -7.99 12.43 31.22
N VAL A 715 -7.00 11.56 31.30
CA VAL A 715 -6.89 10.33 30.52
C VAL A 715 -7.00 9.15 31.47
N GLU A 716 -8.08 8.39 31.36
CA GLU A 716 -8.31 7.17 32.13
C GLU A 716 -7.73 5.99 31.35
N MET A 717 -6.76 5.32 31.97
CA MET A 717 -6.12 4.10 31.46
C MET A 717 -6.64 2.88 32.25
N PRO A 718 -6.53 1.67 31.69
CA PRO A 718 -6.89 0.43 32.40
C PRO A 718 -6.13 0.22 33.72
N LEU A 719 -4.89 0.72 33.81
CA LEU A 719 -4.00 0.57 34.98
C LEU A 719 -3.79 1.88 35.76
N GLY A 720 -4.57 2.94 35.51
CA GLY A 720 -4.42 4.20 36.24
C GLY A 720 -5.02 5.40 35.51
N HIS A 721 -4.70 6.63 35.94
CA HIS A 721 -5.11 7.84 35.23
C HIS A 721 -3.97 8.83 35.10
N LYS A 722 -3.96 9.58 34.00
CA LYS A 722 -3.05 10.68 33.74
C LYS A 722 -3.84 11.99 33.77
N ARG A 723 -3.26 13.04 34.35
CA ARG A 723 -3.77 14.40 34.24
C ARG A 723 -2.73 15.30 33.60
N PHE A 724 -3.22 16.21 32.77
CA PHE A 724 -2.43 17.25 32.12
C PHE A 724 -3.06 18.60 32.40
N GLU A 725 -2.20 19.58 32.69
CA GLU A 725 -2.56 20.99 32.85
C GLU A 725 -1.59 21.82 32.01
N GLY A 726 -2.12 22.74 31.21
CA GLY A 726 -1.33 23.59 30.34
C GLY A 726 -1.89 25.01 30.26
N ALA A 727 -1.00 26.00 30.25
CA ALA A 727 -1.35 27.40 30.04
C ALA A 727 -0.37 28.06 29.06
N THR A 728 -0.85 28.98 28.23
CA THR A 728 0.00 29.79 27.35
C THR A 728 -0.55 31.20 27.26
N VAL A 729 0.34 32.18 27.17
CA VAL A 729 0.05 33.56 26.78
C VAL A 729 0.88 33.90 25.55
N GLY A 730 0.28 34.57 24.58
CA GLY A 730 0.89 35.00 23.33
C GLY A 730 0.63 36.47 23.07
N VAL A 731 1.56 37.12 22.37
CA VAL A 731 1.42 38.49 21.89
C VAL A 731 1.88 38.57 20.43
N THR A 732 1.15 39.34 19.63
CA THR A 732 1.53 39.72 18.27
C THR A 732 1.49 41.23 18.16
N VAL A 733 2.59 41.82 17.72
CA VAL A 733 2.78 43.28 17.61
C VAL A 733 3.05 43.61 16.14
N PRO A 734 2.16 44.33 15.44
CA PRO A 734 2.43 44.78 14.08
C PRO A 734 3.56 45.81 14.09
N VAL A 735 4.60 45.60 13.27
CA VAL A 735 5.77 46.48 13.17
C VAL A 735 6.19 46.59 11.71
N GLY A 736 6.06 47.79 11.13
CA GLY A 736 6.43 48.05 9.74
C GLY A 736 5.71 47.11 8.76
N PRO A 737 6.41 46.46 7.81
CA PRO A 737 5.82 45.52 6.86
C PRO A 737 5.55 44.12 7.45
N GLY A 738 5.67 43.94 8.76
CA GLY A 738 5.64 42.64 9.41
C GLY A 738 5.04 42.66 10.81
N GLU A 739 5.34 41.61 11.56
CA GLU A 739 4.88 41.45 12.94
C GLU A 739 5.91 40.73 13.81
N ILE A 740 6.07 41.21 15.03
CA ILE A 740 6.79 40.53 16.10
C ILE A 740 5.80 39.61 16.81
N ARG A 741 6.20 38.38 17.03
CA ARG A 741 5.43 37.35 17.73
C ARG A 741 6.20 36.90 18.95
N ALA A 742 5.53 36.73 20.08
CA ALA A 742 6.12 36.13 21.27
C ALA A 742 5.11 35.28 22.03
N SER A 743 5.57 34.25 22.73
CA SER A 743 4.74 33.46 23.63
C SER A 743 5.51 32.89 24.81
N TYR A 744 4.78 32.68 25.91
CA TYR A 744 5.24 31.95 27.07
C TYR A 744 4.19 30.95 27.51
N GLY A 745 4.59 29.72 27.80
CA GLY A 745 3.66 28.72 28.28
C GLY A 745 4.30 27.72 29.25
N GLN A 746 3.45 27.02 29.97
CA GLN A 746 3.82 25.98 30.91
C GLN A 746 2.89 24.78 30.78
N VAL A 747 3.43 23.58 31.02
CA VAL A 747 2.68 22.33 31.12
C VAL A 747 3.13 21.51 32.32
N ALA A 748 2.20 20.76 32.88
CA ALA A 748 2.45 19.81 33.97
C ALA A 748 1.73 18.49 33.70
N PHE A 749 2.45 17.39 33.89
CA PHE A 749 1.94 16.02 33.87
C PHE A 749 1.83 15.49 35.29
N ARG A 750 0.73 14.80 35.58
CA ARG A 750 0.49 14.16 36.87
C ARG A 750 0.01 12.72 36.65
N TYR A 751 0.86 11.77 37.00
CA TYR A 751 0.54 10.35 37.08
C TYR A 751 1.28 9.72 38.29
N PRO A 752 0.94 8.51 38.75
CA PRO A 752 1.65 7.86 39.85
C PRO A 752 3.17 7.76 39.57
N GLY A 753 3.98 8.51 40.33
CA GLY A 753 5.44 8.57 40.15
C GLY A 753 5.95 9.68 39.23
N ASP A 754 5.08 10.50 38.62
CA ASP A 754 5.49 11.61 37.76
C ASP A 754 4.84 12.94 38.10
N ARG A 755 5.71 13.94 38.08
CA ARG A 755 5.40 15.34 38.35
C ARG A 755 6.12 16.25 37.36
N SER A 756 6.39 15.73 36.16
CA SER A 756 7.08 16.39 35.05
C SER A 756 6.44 17.73 34.72
N ARG A 757 7.29 18.73 34.51
CA ARG A 757 6.88 20.08 34.14
C ARG A 757 7.82 20.65 33.10
N ALA A 758 7.27 21.43 32.18
CA ALA A 758 8.04 22.15 31.19
C ALA A 758 7.50 23.57 31.01
N SER A 759 8.40 24.51 30.74
CA SER A 759 8.05 25.88 30.35
C SER A 759 8.75 26.23 29.05
N LYS A 760 8.07 26.98 28.18
CA LYS A 760 8.60 27.39 26.87
C LYS A 760 8.47 28.89 26.69
N ILE A 761 9.49 29.50 26.12
CA ILE A 761 9.43 30.84 25.53
C ILE A 761 9.72 30.76 24.04
N ALA A 762 9.01 31.54 23.23
CA ALA A 762 9.26 31.70 21.80
C ALA A 762 9.20 33.18 21.42
N LEU A 763 10.05 33.58 20.48
CA LEU A 763 10.12 34.92 19.90
C LEU A 763 10.39 34.77 18.41
N GLY A 764 9.70 35.52 17.57
CA GLY A 764 9.98 35.54 16.14
C GLY A 764 9.48 36.79 15.45
N TYR A 765 9.90 36.94 14.20
CA TYR A 765 9.49 38.02 13.32
C TYR A 765 9.03 37.45 11.99
N VAL A 766 7.91 37.97 11.49
CA VAL A 766 7.36 37.63 10.18
C VAL A 766 7.38 38.90 9.33
N HIS A 767 8.03 38.84 8.18
CA HIS A 767 8.10 39.92 7.21
C HIS A 767 7.22 39.59 6.00
N HIS A 768 6.18 40.40 5.74
CA HIS A 768 5.29 40.17 4.62
C HIS A 768 5.84 40.80 3.34
N LEU A 769 6.20 39.97 2.37
CA LEU A 769 6.56 40.41 1.02
C LEU A 769 5.29 40.68 0.19
N SER A 770 4.22 39.95 0.46
CA SER A 770 2.90 40.15 -0.14
C SER A 770 1.81 39.55 0.76
N LYS A 771 0.54 39.65 0.33
CA LYS A 771 -0.57 38.92 0.99
C LYS A 771 -0.37 37.40 0.99
N ARG A 772 0.40 36.86 0.03
CA ARG A 772 0.60 35.43 -0.17
C ARG A 772 1.97 34.95 0.32
N THR A 773 2.97 35.82 0.37
CA THR A 773 4.37 35.44 0.63
C THR A 773 4.93 36.15 1.85
N ALA A 774 5.52 35.39 2.76
CA ALA A 774 6.18 35.92 3.95
C ALA A 774 7.51 35.19 4.23
N LEU A 775 8.49 35.93 4.71
CA LEU A 775 9.71 35.39 5.31
C LEU A 775 9.55 35.41 6.82
N TYR A 776 10.15 34.45 7.52
CA TYR A 776 10.08 34.41 8.97
C TYR A 776 11.38 33.91 9.61
N ALA A 777 11.59 34.34 10.85
CA ALA A 777 12.60 33.79 11.74
C ALA A 777 11.97 33.58 13.14
N THR A 778 12.17 32.42 13.75
CA THR A 778 11.71 32.14 15.11
C THR A 778 12.82 31.51 15.93
N PHE A 779 12.91 31.89 17.21
CA PHE A 779 13.71 31.24 18.24
C PHE A 779 12.79 30.73 19.35
N ALA A 780 13.10 29.56 19.92
CA ALA A 780 12.41 29.07 21.10
C ALA A 780 13.35 28.34 22.06
N HIS A 781 12.96 28.33 23.34
CA HIS A 781 13.66 27.64 24.41
C HIS A 781 12.68 26.96 25.36
N VAL A 782 12.88 25.67 25.60
CA VAL A 782 12.13 24.84 26.55
C VAL A 782 13.02 24.51 27.73
N ARG A 783 12.50 24.73 28.93
CA ARG A 783 13.11 24.28 30.19
C ARG A 783 12.27 23.14 30.76
N ASN A 784 12.89 21.98 30.89
CA ASN A 784 12.30 20.80 31.50
C ASN A 784 12.67 20.70 32.99
N ARG A 785 11.76 20.15 33.81
CA ARG A 785 11.98 19.88 35.24
C ARG A 785 11.19 18.64 35.66
N ARG A 786 11.68 17.98 36.72
CA ARG A 786 11.03 16.84 37.40
C ARG A 786 10.79 15.65 36.46
N GLY A 787 11.74 15.36 35.57
CA GLY A 787 11.68 14.24 34.63
C GLY A 787 11.13 14.58 33.24
N ALA A 788 10.68 15.82 33.00
CA ALA A 788 10.20 16.22 31.68
C ALA A 788 11.33 16.15 30.63
N ALA A 789 10.99 15.81 29.38
CA ALA A 789 11.94 15.71 28.28
C ALA A 789 11.39 16.31 26.98
N LEU A 790 10.63 17.41 27.06
CA LEU A 790 10.04 18.05 25.88
C LEU A 790 11.09 18.82 25.07
N THR A 791 10.91 18.88 23.75
CA THR A 791 11.76 19.63 22.83
C THR A 791 10.99 20.78 22.16
N VAL A 792 11.72 21.66 21.46
CA VAL A 792 11.12 22.75 20.68
C VAL A 792 10.56 22.29 19.34
N GLY A 793 10.86 21.06 18.90
CA GLY A 793 10.49 20.47 17.59
C GLY A 793 11.60 19.56 17.05
N GLY A 794 11.43 19.09 15.82
CA GLY A 794 12.39 18.21 15.10
C GLY A 794 12.38 16.75 15.58
N ASP A 795 13.00 15.86 14.81
CA ASP A 795 13.15 14.43 15.13
C ASP A 795 14.26 14.15 16.17
N VAL A 796 14.47 15.09 17.09
CA VAL A 796 15.45 14.95 18.16
C VAL A 796 14.73 14.53 19.44
N ALA A 797 15.01 13.31 19.91
CA ALA A 797 14.49 12.85 21.19
C ALA A 797 15.03 13.73 22.33
N GLY A 798 14.14 14.21 23.20
CA GLY A 798 14.52 15.02 24.35
C GLY A 798 15.36 14.27 25.39
N LEU A 799 15.84 15.01 26.38
CA LEU A 799 16.60 14.48 27.51
C LEU A 799 15.96 14.98 28.80
N ALA A 800 15.69 14.05 29.73
CA ALA A 800 15.00 14.35 30.99
C ALA A 800 15.75 15.45 31.77
N ASP A 801 15.00 16.43 32.29
CA ASP A 801 15.49 17.57 33.06
C ASP A 801 16.45 18.52 32.33
N HIS A 802 16.73 18.28 31.05
CA HIS A 802 17.59 19.13 30.24
C HIS A 802 16.78 20.11 29.40
N ALA A 803 17.34 21.29 29.16
CA ALA A 803 16.74 22.27 28.27
C ALA A 803 16.85 21.84 26.81
N ALA A 804 15.97 22.40 25.97
CA ALA A 804 16.06 22.31 24.52
C ALA A 804 15.86 23.70 23.91
N SER A 805 16.58 24.00 22.84
CA SER A 805 16.45 25.25 22.09
C SER A 805 16.36 24.99 20.60
N GLY A 806 15.85 25.95 19.85
CA GLY A 806 15.89 25.87 18.40
C GLY A 806 15.51 27.15 17.71
N GLN A 807 15.89 27.19 16.44
CA GLN A 807 15.76 28.33 15.54
C GLN A 807 15.21 27.84 14.21
N ASN A 808 14.33 28.60 13.58
CA ASN A 808 13.96 28.35 12.19
C ASN A 808 13.93 29.65 11.38
N PHE A 809 14.33 29.55 10.12
CA PHE A 809 14.25 30.62 9.13
C PHE A 809 13.66 30.04 7.84
N GLY A 810 12.63 30.67 7.30
CA GLY A 810 11.97 30.12 6.11
C GLY A 810 11.05 31.07 5.37
N VAL A 811 10.40 30.50 4.37
CA VAL A 811 9.46 31.17 3.47
C VAL A 811 8.13 30.43 3.45
N ARG A 812 7.05 31.19 3.52
CA ARG A 812 5.68 30.71 3.39
C ARG A 812 5.03 31.34 2.16
N HIS A 813 4.50 30.53 1.26
CA HIS A 813 3.79 30.94 0.06
C HIS A 813 2.40 30.26 -0.03
N ALA A 814 1.33 31.06 -0.10
CA ALA A 814 -0.04 30.58 -0.31
C ALA A 814 -0.51 30.85 -1.75
N PHE A 815 -1.27 29.94 -2.35
CA PHE A 815 -1.76 30.05 -3.73
C PHE A 815 -3.25 29.74 -3.89
#